data_AF-A0A933WKU7-F1
#
_entry.id   AF-A0A933WKU7-F1
#
_cell.length_a   1.000
_cell.length_b   1.000
_cell.length_c   1.000
_cell.angle_alpha   90.00
_cell.angle_beta   90.00
_cell.angle_gamma   90.00
#
_symmetry.space_group_name_H-M   'P 1'
#
loop_
_entity.id
_entity.type
_entity.pdbx_description
1 polymer ?
#
loop_
_entity_poly.entity_id
_entity_poly.type
_entity_poly.pdbx_seq_one_letter_code
_entity_poly.pdbx_strand_id
1 'polypeptide(L)'
;MKLSRPQLILNAVFCIILFVVVVWAFYSEYDRPWKRYQKEKIQQIWLKDLDAADRCITCHDWIDKSDSANRPQPFKSHPGNYLKYHKVEKFGCVVCHQGQGEALTLKAAHGRVNNWTKPLLKGYYAQSSCGRCHPMKMELPLSANLAGAEKFFEGWRLFRGNNCTGCHKLKNYERPVRIGPVLSSISRKASRKWLIGWLKNPKDYLPNAKMPVFKLSDEKIGYIADYLMEEVVFSENFKNPPSFPSLAKRSKGRLLDEGKILVSSLGCLGCHMINKKGSGFAPDISFIGDKVKPEWLFYFLKKPRSYDAKTTMPELNMSDGEIRSIAAYLFSLKKNKKSRVELREPEPSHNDVEKGRKIVIEIGCTGCHEIEKFPLGYDAPALDGIGDKRVDELFFGNITDNITDTEKTLINWLLVKVIDPGRFATDKVITRMPYYNFDRIQAEALVTFLLSVRNNFLPVSYTKILIDSDSAEIRGKSVIERYNCLGCHRINGNGGNIGPDLTREAKKSRQEWLFKFLKKTYKIRPEPILKAGMPDFNLSDAEVNAIIEYFTFIAGEAYPYNAELNKEVHAEDIYDGEKLYHEVFACSGCHAVDGRGGEVGPEHTDAASRLRREWIEQWLKNPQTVQTDVRMPRFKFKDWEFEALTDYLMTLGRYRFVRMKNRE
;
A
#
# COMPACT_ATOMS: atom_id res chain seq x y z
N MET A 1 34.42 -49.83 66.57
CA MET A 1 33.21 -50.50 66.05
C MET A 1 33.57 -51.24 64.77
N LYS A 2 33.45 -52.57 64.73
CA LYS A 2 33.58 -53.34 63.48
C LYS A 2 32.26 -53.22 62.72
N LEU A 3 32.28 -52.67 61.51
CA LEU A 3 31.10 -52.61 60.63
C LEU A 3 30.60 -54.04 60.38
N SER A 4 29.28 -54.24 60.43
CA SER A 4 28.69 -55.54 60.13
C SER A 4 28.87 -55.88 58.65
N ARG A 5 28.91 -57.17 58.29
CA ARG A 5 28.97 -57.62 56.88
C ARG A 5 27.97 -56.88 55.95
N PRO A 6 26.69 -56.67 56.31
CA PRO A 6 25.79 -55.91 55.45
C PRO A 6 26.17 -54.43 55.32
N GLN A 7 26.73 -53.80 56.36
CA GLN A 7 27.23 -52.41 56.26
C GLN A 7 28.46 -52.30 55.35
N LEU A 8 29.34 -53.30 55.36
CA LEU A 8 30.48 -53.36 54.44
C LEU A 8 30.03 -53.52 52.98
N ILE A 9 29.03 -54.36 52.73
CA ILE A 9 28.45 -54.53 51.39
C ILE A 9 27.77 -53.23 50.92
N LEU A 10 27.00 -52.58 51.79
CA LEU A 10 26.34 -51.32 51.45
C LEU A 10 27.34 -50.21 51.11
N ASN A 11 28.41 -50.09 51.89
CA ASN A 11 29.47 -49.12 51.63
C ASN A 11 30.23 -49.44 50.33
N ALA A 12 30.49 -50.73 50.04
CA ALA A 12 31.12 -51.12 48.78
C ALA A 12 30.24 -50.78 47.57
N VAL A 13 28.92 -51.06 47.64
CA VAL A 13 27.96 -50.69 46.59
C VAL A 13 27.89 -49.17 46.43
N PHE A 14 27.85 -48.41 47.52
CA PHE A 14 27.85 -46.95 47.47
C PHE A 14 29.12 -46.40 46.83
N CYS A 15 30.30 -46.92 47.17
CA CYS A 15 31.57 -46.53 46.55
C CYS A 15 31.61 -46.86 45.06
N ILE A 16 31.06 -48.00 44.63
CA ILE A 16 30.98 -48.37 43.22
C ILE A 16 30.04 -47.41 42.47
N ILE A 17 28.86 -47.12 43.02
CA ILE A 17 27.92 -46.16 42.42
C ILE A 17 28.57 -44.78 42.32
N LEU A 18 29.20 -44.31 43.39
CA LEU A 18 29.90 -43.02 43.39
C LEU A 18 31.02 -43.00 42.34
N PHE A 19 31.80 -44.07 42.22
CA PHE A 19 32.84 -44.20 41.21
C PHE A 19 32.26 -44.16 39.79
N VAL A 20 31.18 -44.89 39.52
CA VAL A 20 30.48 -44.88 38.22
C VAL A 20 29.93 -43.49 37.91
N VAL A 21 29.33 -42.80 38.89
CA VAL A 21 28.81 -41.44 38.73
C VAL A 21 29.93 -40.44 38.45
N VAL A 22 31.06 -40.56 39.16
CA VAL A 22 32.24 -39.70 38.92
C VAL A 22 32.84 -39.99 37.54
N VAL A 23 33.04 -41.25 37.17
CA VAL A 23 33.54 -41.63 35.83
C VAL A 23 32.59 -41.16 34.74
N TRP A 24 31.28 -41.28 34.94
CA TRP A 24 30.27 -40.77 34.01
C TRP A 24 30.27 -39.24 33.94
N ALA A 25 30.44 -38.54 35.07
CA ALA A 25 30.59 -37.09 35.10
C ALA A 25 31.85 -36.65 34.34
N PHE A 26 32.99 -37.32 34.55
CA PHE A 26 34.22 -37.07 33.80
C PHE A 26 34.08 -37.42 32.31
N TYR A 27 33.44 -38.53 31.96
CA TYR A 27 33.20 -38.94 30.57
C TYR A 27 32.25 -37.98 29.86
N SER A 28 31.13 -37.60 30.49
CA SER A 28 30.19 -36.62 29.95
C SER A 28 30.80 -35.21 29.82
N GLU A 29 31.76 -34.87 30.70
CA GLU A 29 32.53 -33.63 30.60
C GLU A 29 33.64 -33.71 29.54
N TYR A 30 34.24 -34.89 29.33
CA TYR A 30 35.28 -35.13 28.33
C TYR A 30 34.73 -35.22 26.90
N ASP A 31 33.63 -35.94 26.68
CA ASP A 31 33.01 -36.14 25.35
C ASP A 31 31.99 -35.05 24.97
N ARG A 32 32.04 -33.88 25.62
CA ARG A 32 31.20 -32.76 25.22
C ARG A 32 31.54 -32.38 23.76
N PRO A 33 30.53 -32.33 22.87
CA PRO A 33 30.77 -32.06 21.45
C PRO A 33 31.65 -30.83 21.18
N TRP A 34 31.49 -29.75 21.96
CA TRP A 34 32.25 -28.50 21.82
C TRP A 34 33.77 -28.61 22.11
N LYS A 35 34.23 -29.60 22.89
CA LYS A 35 35.68 -29.82 23.14
C LYS A 35 36.41 -30.37 21.92
N ARG A 36 35.71 -31.05 21.00
CA ARG A 36 36.27 -31.42 19.69
C ARG A 36 36.48 -30.20 18.79
N TYR A 37 35.69 -29.14 18.94
CA TYR A 37 35.81 -27.87 18.20
C TYR A 37 36.83 -26.90 18.83
N GLN A 38 37.12 -27.02 20.13
CA GLN A 38 38.12 -26.20 20.83
C GLN A 38 39.57 -26.47 20.39
N LYS A 39 39.82 -27.57 19.66
CA LYS A 39 41.10 -27.83 18.99
C LYS A 39 41.32 -26.94 17.76
N GLU A 40 40.29 -26.25 17.27
CA GLU A 40 40.36 -25.27 16.20
C GLU A 40 40.35 -23.84 16.78
N LYS A 41 41.14 -22.94 16.17
CA LYS A 41 41.29 -21.55 16.65
C LYS A 41 39.95 -20.82 16.60
N ILE A 42 39.56 -20.13 17.67
CA ILE A 42 38.40 -19.22 17.67
C ILE A 42 38.58 -18.23 16.52
N GLN A 43 37.63 -18.23 15.59
CA GLN A 43 37.60 -17.26 14.51
C GLN A 43 36.83 -16.03 14.97
N GLN A 44 37.47 -14.87 14.91
CA GLN A 44 36.86 -13.59 15.27
C GLN A 44 37.00 -12.61 14.11
N ILE A 45 35.86 -12.12 13.63
CA ILE A 45 35.80 -10.95 12.76
C ILE A 45 35.64 -9.72 13.66
N TRP A 46 36.50 -8.74 13.50
CA TRP A 46 36.39 -7.45 14.18
C TRP A 46 35.85 -6.40 13.21
N LEU A 47 34.60 -6.00 13.41
CA LEU A 47 33.93 -4.95 12.63
C LEU A 47 34.26 -3.60 13.26
N LYS A 48 35.49 -3.13 13.06
CA LYS A 48 36.03 -1.93 13.70
C LYS A 48 35.12 -0.71 13.56
N ASP A 49 34.56 -0.52 12.36
CA ASP A 49 33.68 0.63 12.06
C ASP A 49 32.32 0.57 12.77
N LEU A 50 31.95 -0.60 13.30
CA LEU A 50 30.67 -0.86 13.97
C LEU A 50 30.83 -1.16 15.47
N ASP A 51 32.08 -1.15 15.98
CA ASP A 51 32.45 -1.54 17.34
C ASP A 51 31.82 -2.88 17.75
N ALA A 52 31.97 -3.89 16.89
CA ALA A 52 31.36 -5.20 17.09
C ALA A 52 32.33 -6.33 16.74
N ALA A 53 32.42 -7.32 17.62
CA ALA A 53 33.09 -8.58 17.32
C ALA A 53 32.06 -9.64 16.91
N ASP A 54 32.47 -10.53 16.01
CA ASP A 54 31.67 -11.65 15.54
C ASP A 54 32.51 -12.94 15.56
N ARG A 55 32.08 -13.92 16.37
CA ARG A 55 32.69 -15.25 16.45
C ARG A 55 31.77 -16.34 15.89
N CYS A 56 30.67 -15.99 15.21
CA CYS A 56 29.67 -16.96 14.73
C CYS A 56 30.28 -17.96 13.73
N ILE A 57 31.21 -17.52 12.89
CA ILE A 57 31.93 -18.38 11.93
C ILE A 57 32.84 -19.41 12.61
N THR A 58 33.11 -19.30 13.91
CA THR A 58 33.80 -20.37 14.66
C THR A 58 33.01 -21.67 14.65
N CYS A 59 31.68 -21.60 14.68
CA CYS A 59 30.82 -22.78 14.59
C CYS A 59 30.15 -22.91 13.22
N HIS A 60 29.87 -21.79 12.55
CA HIS A 60 29.17 -21.72 11.25
C HIS A 60 30.17 -21.52 10.09
N ASP A 61 31.24 -22.30 10.05
CA ASP A 61 32.35 -22.22 9.07
C ASP A 61 31.98 -22.74 7.66
N TRP A 62 30.74 -23.16 7.44
CA TRP A 62 30.20 -23.64 6.16
C TRP A 62 29.10 -22.73 5.61
N ILE A 63 28.87 -21.58 6.25
CA ILE A 63 27.78 -20.68 5.91
C ILE A 63 27.90 -20.12 4.47
N ASP A 64 29.11 -20.04 3.94
CA ASP A 64 29.46 -19.53 2.62
C ASP A 64 29.61 -20.64 1.55
N LYS A 65 29.54 -21.93 1.92
CA LYS A 65 29.74 -23.07 1.02
C LYS A 65 28.45 -23.48 0.31
N SER A 66 28.41 -23.49 -1.01
CA SER A 66 27.18 -23.74 -1.79
C SER A 66 26.65 -25.18 -1.71
N ASP A 67 27.52 -26.17 -1.48
CA ASP A 67 27.22 -27.61 -1.50
C ASP A 67 26.56 -28.15 -0.21
N SER A 68 26.31 -27.27 0.76
CA SER A 68 25.95 -27.68 2.13
C SER A 68 24.57 -27.20 2.58
N ALA A 69 23.72 -26.86 1.62
CA ALA A 69 22.36 -26.36 1.86
C ALA A 69 21.45 -27.36 2.59
N ASN A 70 21.70 -28.67 2.46
CA ASN A 70 20.89 -29.72 3.10
C ASN A 70 21.47 -30.23 4.42
N ARG A 71 22.61 -29.69 4.88
CA ARG A 71 23.22 -30.10 6.15
C ARG A 71 22.48 -29.51 7.36
N PRO A 72 22.53 -30.16 8.53
CA PRO A 72 22.02 -29.57 9.77
C PRO A 72 22.90 -28.39 10.21
N GLN A 73 22.31 -27.47 10.97
CA GLN A 73 23.09 -26.45 11.67
C GLN A 73 24.10 -27.12 12.62
N PRO A 74 25.35 -26.63 12.71
CA PRO A 74 25.83 -25.35 12.17
C PRO A 74 26.47 -25.42 10.77
N PHE A 75 26.55 -26.60 10.14
CA PHE A 75 27.19 -26.82 8.84
C PHE A 75 26.32 -26.48 7.63
N LYS A 76 25.18 -25.85 7.88
CA LYS A 76 24.22 -25.48 6.85
C LYS A 76 24.66 -24.19 6.18
N SER A 77 24.63 -24.16 4.85
CA SER A 77 24.93 -22.95 4.10
C SER A 77 23.83 -21.88 4.21
N HIS A 78 24.20 -20.64 3.92
CA HIS A 78 23.27 -19.52 3.98
C HIS A 78 22.14 -19.71 2.96
N PRO A 79 20.87 -19.48 3.35
CA PRO A 79 19.78 -19.52 2.39
C PRO A 79 19.91 -18.38 1.36
N GLY A 80 19.64 -18.66 0.09
CA GLY A 80 19.74 -17.64 -0.97
C GLY A 80 21.18 -17.21 -1.28
N ASN A 81 21.35 -16.11 -2.02
CA ASN A 81 22.65 -15.66 -2.52
C ASN A 81 23.14 -14.35 -1.87
N TYR A 82 22.65 -14.01 -0.68
CA TYR A 82 22.94 -12.73 -0.02
C TYR A 82 24.43 -12.50 0.22
N LEU A 83 25.18 -13.54 0.59
CA LEU A 83 26.61 -13.47 0.87
C LEU A 83 27.46 -13.16 -0.38
N LYS A 84 26.88 -13.28 -1.60
CA LYS A 84 27.51 -12.78 -2.84
C LYS A 84 27.79 -11.28 -2.75
N TYR A 85 26.89 -10.53 -2.12
CA TYR A 85 26.98 -9.07 -1.97
C TYR A 85 27.33 -8.65 -0.54
N HIS A 86 27.11 -9.51 0.45
CA HIS A 86 27.36 -9.28 1.87
C HIS A 86 28.37 -10.28 2.42
N LYS A 87 29.63 -10.15 1.97
CA LYS A 87 30.72 -11.02 2.40
C LYS A 87 30.87 -11.01 3.93
N VAL A 88 30.95 -12.19 4.55
CA VAL A 88 30.94 -12.34 6.01
C VAL A 88 32.17 -11.67 6.64
N GLU A 89 33.30 -11.66 5.95
CA GLU A 89 34.54 -11.03 6.41
C GLU A 89 34.41 -9.50 6.56
N LYS A 90 33.50 -8.89 5.80
CA LYS A 90 33.25 -7.44 5.84
C LYS A 90 32.13 -7.06 6.79
N PHE A 91 31.07 -7.85 6.86
CA PHE A 91 29.82 -7.49 7.56
C PHE A 91 29.60 -8.28 8.84
N GLY A 92 30.23 -9.44 9.02
CA GLY A 92 29.89 -10.39 10.07
C GLY A 92 28.45 -10.92 9.95
N CYS A 93 28.09 -11.84 10.84
CA CYS A 93 26.75 -12.36 11.03
C CYS A 93 25.90 -11.44 11.94
N VAL A 94 26.50 -10.85 12.98
CA VAL A 94 25.80 -10.05 14.01
C VAL A 94 25.16 -8.77 13.46
N VAL A 95 25.63 -8.24 12.34
CA VAL A 95 25.01 -7.06 11.70
C VAL A 95 23.63 -7.38 11.16
N CYS A 96 23.46 -8.59 10.61
CA CYS A 96 22.22 -9.08 10.02
C CYS A 96 21.34 -9.80 11.04
N HIS A 97 21.95 -10.66 11.86
CA HIS A 97 21.25 -11.56 12.76
C HIS A 97 21.25 -11.10 14.22
N GLN A 98 21.94 -10.03 14.59
CA GLN A 98 22.21 -9.70 16.00
C GLN A 98 22.81 -10.90 16.76
N GLY A 99 22.38 -11.13 18.00
CA GLY A 99 23.04 -12.06 18.90
C GLY A 99 24.27 -11.42 19.55
N GLN A 100 25.17 -12.29 20.02
CA GLN A 100 26.26 -11.91 20.91
C GLN A 100 27.55 -12.45 20.31
N GLY A 101 28.12 -11.69 19.37
CA GLY A 101 29.26 -12.17 18.59
C GLY A 101 30.51 -12.42 19.43
N GLU A 102 30.63 -11.83 20.62
CA GLU A 102 31.72 -12.10 21.56
C GLU A 102 31.51 -13.36 22.41
N ALA A 103 30.31 -13.92 22.45
CA ALA A 103 30.04 -15.02 23.35
C ALA A 103 30.78 -16.30 22.93
N LEU A 104 31.24 -17.07 23.93
CA LEU A 104 31.96 -18.33 23.73
C LEU A 104 31.09 -19.58 23.93
N THR A 105 29.79 -19.40 24.20
CA THR A 105 28.85 -20.52 24.39
C THR A 105 27.66 -20.38 23.45
N LEU A 106 27.13 -21.52 22.99
CA LEU A 106 25.97 -21.58 22.08
C LEU A 106 24.76 -20.79 22.62
N LYS A 107 24.46 -20.93 23.91
CA LYS A 107 23.30 -20.26 24.52
C LYS A 107 23.51 -18.74 24.55
N ALA A 108 24.69 -18.28 24.94
CA ALA A 108 25.01 -16.86 24.99
C ALA A 108 25.11 -16.22 23.59
N ALA A 109 25.78 -16.87 22.64
CA ALA A 109 25.90 -16.37 21.25
C ALA A 109 24.53 -16.11 20.60
N HIS A 110 23.57 -16.98 20.89
CA HIS A 110 22.20 -16.85 20.39
C HIS A 110 21.27 -15.98 21.28
N GLY A 111 21.78 -15.43 22.39
CA GLY A 111 21.02 -14.60 23.33
C GLY A 111 19.90 -15.35 24.07
N ARG A 112 20.10 -16.63 24.40
CA ARG A 112 19.13 -17.52 25.09
C ARG A 112 19.38 -17.68 26.58
N VAL A 113 19.77 -16.60 27.23
CA VAL A 113 20.23 -16.60 28.62
C VAL A 113 19.70 -15.34 29.30
N ASN A 114 19.63 -15.34 30.62
CA ASN A 114 18.90 -14.31 31.38
C ASN A 114 19.58 -12.94 31.31
N ASN A 115 18.78 -11.87 31.22
CA ASN A 115 19.21 -10.46 31.18
C ASN A 115 19.93 -10.04 29.89
N TRP A 116 19.55 -10.62 28.73
CA TRP A 116 20.18 -10.31 27.45
C TRP A 116 19.55 -9.15 26.68
N THR A 117 20.41 -8.35 26.05
CA THR A 117 20.02 -7.08 25.42
C THR A 117 19.71 -7.19 23.92
N LYS A 118 20.29 -8.17 23.21
CA LYS A 118 20.10 -8.39 21.75
C LYS A 118 20.03 -9.88 21.40
N PRO A 119 18.83 -10.51 21.36
CA PRO A 119 18.66 -11.89 20.96
C PRO A 119 18.94 -12.08 19.45
N LEU A 120 19.25 -13.31 19.04
CA LEU A 120 19.44 -13.62 17.62
C LEU A 120 18.12 -13.47 16.84
N LEU A 121 18.14 -12.64 15.81
CA LEU A 121 17.07 -12.53 14.82
C LEU A 121 17.06 -13.76 13.92
N LYS A 122 15.94 -14.47 13.92
CA LYS A 122 15.73 -15.71 13.15
C LYS A 122 14.61 -15.54 12.14
N GLY A 123 14.70 -16.29 11.04
CA GLY A 123 13.71 -16.28 9.98
C GLY A 123 13.45 -14.86 9.48
N TYR A 124 12.18 -14.46 9.44
CA TYR A 124 11.78 -13.17 8.89
C TYR A 124 12.30 -11.97 9.68
N TYR A 125 12.55 -12.09 11.00
CA TYR A 125 13.04 -10.95 11.78
C TYR A 125 14.42 -10.48 11.34
N ALA A 126 15.25 -11.35 10.76
CA ALA A 126 16.57 -10.97 10.23
C ALA A 126 16.44 -9.94 9.09
N GLN A 127 15.31 -9.92 8.37
CA GLN A 127 15.04 -8.94 7.33
C GLN A 127 14.93 -7.50 7.88
N SER A 128 14.67 -7.33 9.18
CA SER A 128 14.67 -6.02 9.83
C SER A 128 16.02 -5.29 9.72
N SER A 129 17.12 -6.05 9.57
CA SER A 129 18.46 -5.50 9.45
C SER A 129 18.74 -4.91 8.06
N CYS A 130 17.97 -5.26 7.02
CA CYS A 130 18.15 -4.74 5.67
C CYS A 130 18.04 -3.20 5.64
N GLY A 131 17.07 -2.64 6.39
CA GLY A 131 16.85 -1.20 6.48
C GLY A 131 17.98 -0.40 7.13
N ARG A 132 18.96 -1.07 7.78
CA ARG A 132 20.13 -0.40 8.37
C ARG A 132 21.12 0.05 7.30
N CYS A 133 21.29 -0.75 6.25
CA CYS A 133 22.24 -0.50 5.15
C CYS A 133 21.53 0.00 3.89
N HIS A 134 20.27 -0.38 3.69
CA HIS A 134 19.46 0.01 2.54
C HIS A 134 18.39 0.99 2.99
N PRO A 135 18.76 2.28 3.15
CA PRO A 135 17.83 3.29 3.65
C PRO A 135 16.65 3.42 2.68
N MET A 136 15.48 3.64 3.26
CA MET A 136 14.22 3.71 2.55
C MET A 136 13.42 4.91 3.05
N LYS A 137 12.85 5.68 2.12
CA LYS A 137 11.87 6.73 2.46
C LYS A 137 10.53 6.09 2.81
N MET A 138 9.75 6.72 3.70
CA MET A 138 8.44 6.17 4.05
C MET A 138 7.46 6.30 2.90
N GLU A 139 7.66 7.21 1.96
CA GLU A 139 6.72 7.59 0.91
C GLU A 139 6.78 6.71 -0.34
N LEU A 140 7.45 5.56 -0.27
CA LEU A 140 7.49 4.62 -1.39
C LEU A 140 6.09 4.16 -1.85
N PRO A 141 5.92 3.77 -3.13
CA PRO A 141 4.71 3.15 -3.63
C PRO A 141 4.41 1.87 -2.85
N LEU A 142 3.13 1.53 -2.71
CA LEU A 142 2.69 0.35 -1.96
C LEU A 142 3.25 -0.94 -2.58
N SER A 143 3.54 -0.98 -3.88
CA SER A 143 4.19 -2.14 -4.50
C SER A 143 5.71 -2.23 -4.27
N ALA A 144 6.35 -1.21 -3.69
CA ALA A 144 7.78 -1.25 -3.44
C ALA A 144 8.14 -2.49 -2.62
N ASN A 145 9.19 -3.18 -3.04
CA ASN A 145 9.66 -4.40 -2.40
C ASN A 145 11.14 -4.58 -2.68
N LEU A 146 11.83 -5.35 -1.82
CA LEU A 146 13.21 -5.75 -2.02
C LEU A 146 13.30 -7.26 -1.82
N ALA A 147 13.94 -7.94 -2.77
CA ALA A 147 14.16 -9.39 -2.70
C ALA A 147 14.94 -9.74 -1.42
N GLY A 148 14.38 -10.64 -0.61
CA GLY A 148 14.90 -11.04 0.69
C GLY A 148 14.48 -10.16 1.86
N ALA A 149 13.70 -9.08 1.63
CA ALA A 149 13.14 -8.23 2.68
C ALA A 149 11.61 -8.13 2.58
N GLU A 150 10.94 -9.14 2.02
CA GLU A 150 9.51 -9.13 1.74
C GLU A 150 8.66 -8.92 3.00
N LYS A 151 9.04 -9.56 4.11
CA LYS A 151 8.35 -9.44 5.40
C LYS A 151 8.57 -8.06 6.03
N PHE A 152 9.76 -7.50 5.89
CA PHE A 152 10.03 -6.11 6.28
C PHE A 152 9.11 -5.14 5.52
N PHE A 153 8.99 -5.29 4.20
CA PHE A 153 8.08 -4.46 3.40
C PHE A 153 6.60 -4.71 3.73
N GLU A 154 6.20 -5.94 4.04
CA GLU A 154 4.86 -6.25 4.54
C GLU A 154 4.58 -5.48 5.84
N GLY A 155 5.53 -5.48 6.78
CA GLY A 155 5.45 -4.74 8.02
C GLY A 155 5.36 -3.22 7.82
N TRP A 156 6.17 -2.68 6.92
CA TRP A 156 6.13 -1.27 6.53
C TRP A 156 4.75 -0.88 5.95
N ARG A 157 4.17 -1.71 5.07
CA ARG A 157 2.82 -1.47 4.52
C ARG A 157 1.76 -1.52 5.61
N LEU A 158 1.86 -2.45 6.57
CA LEU A 158 0.93 -2.51 7.71
C LEU A 158 1.06 -1.26 8.59
N PHE A 159 2.29 -0.84 8.89
CA PHE A 159 2.58 0.34 9.70
C PHE A 159 2.04 1.63 9.07
N ARG A 160 2.31 1.85 7.77
CA ARG A 160 1.77 2.99 7.01
C ARG A 160 0.27 2.88 6.81
N GLY A 161 -0.19 1.71 6.38
CA GLY A 161 -1.58 1.46 6.00
C GLY A 161 -2.57 1.62 7.14
N ASN A 162 -2.12 1.43 8.39
CA ASN A 162 -2.90 1.62 9.62
C ASN A 162 -2.59 2.94 10.35
N ASN A 163 -1.79 3.83 9.73
CA ASN A 163 -1.42 5.15 10.23
C ASN A 163 -0.87 5.13 11.66
N CYS A 164 0.08 4.23 11.93
CA CYS A 164 0.74 4.16 13.23
C CYS A 164 1.42 5.49 13.59
N THR A 165 1.94 6.22 12.60
CA THR A 165 2.49 7.58 12.75
C THR A 165 1.44 8.66 13.00
N GLY A 166 0.14 8.31 12.95
CA GLY A 166 -0.95 9.15 13.42
C GLY A 166 -0.91 9.36 14.93
N CYS A 167 -0.44 8.37 15.70
CA CYS A 167 -0.32 8.48 17.17
C CYS A 167 1.13 8.45 17.64
N HIS A 168 2.00 7.68 16.98
CA HIS A 168 3.40 7.52 17.34
C HIS A 168 4.31 8.47 16.58
N LYS A 169 5.19 9.18 17.28
CA LYS A 169 6.23 9.99 16.63
C LYS A 169 7.37 9.10 16.12
N LEU A 170 7.92 9.46 14.97
CA LEU A 170 9.14 8.86 14.43
C LEU A 170 10.03 9.97 13.83
N LYS A 171 11.22 10.15 14.40
CA LYS A 171 12.24 11.12 14.01
C LYS A 171 12.62 10.90 12.55
N ASN A 172 12.72 12.01 11.81
CA ASN A 172 12.98 12.07 10.37
C ASN A 172 11.83 11.59 9.47
N TYR A 173 10.65 11.36 10.04
CA TYR A 173 9.45 11.11 9.25
C TYR A 173 8.40 12.17 9.55
N GLU A 174 7.90 12.79 8.50
CA GLU A 174 6.79 13.71 8.63
C GLU A 174 5.54 12.94 9.03
N ARG A 175 4.72 13.56 9.89
CA ARG A 175 3.41 13.02 10.20
C ARG A 175 2.60 13.00 8.90
N PRO A 176 2.07 11.84 8.47
CA PRO A 176 1.31 11.79 7.23
C PRO A 176 0.03 12.62 7.37
N VAL A 177 -0.53 13.03 6.23
CA VAL A 177 -1.90 13.53 6.18
C VAL A 177 -2.83 12.48 6.80
N ARG A 178 -3.72 12.93 7.68
CA ARG A 178 -4.77 12.11 8.33
C ARG A 178 -5.44 11.18 7.30
N ILE A 179 -5.35 9.87 7.53
CA ILE A 179 -5.89 8.85 6.61
C ILE A 179 -7.38 8.55 6.82
N GLY A 180 -7.92 8.92 8.00
CA GLY A 180 -9.31 8.73 8.33
C GLY A 180 -10.17 9.79 7.62
N PRO A 181 -11.43 9.47 7.29
CA PRO A 181 -12.34 10.43 6.71
C PRO A 181 -12.55 11.63 7.65
N VAL A 182 -12.80 12.79 7.06
CA VAL A 182 -13.28 13.98 7.77
C VAL A 182 -14.62 13.66 8.44
N LEU A 183 -14.70 13.94 9.75
CA LEU A 183 -15.87 13.70 10.59
C LEU A 183 -16.64 14.98 10.95
N SER A 184 -16.11 16.17 10.64
CA SER A 184 -16.75 17.47 10.95
C SER A 184 -18.16 17.66 10.36
N SER A 185 -18.60 16.81 9.44
CA SER A 185 -19.96 16.82 8.87
C SER A 185 -20.55 15.41 8.78
N ILE A 186 -20.13 14.50 9.67
CA ILE A 186 -20.55 13.10 9.63
C ILE A 186 -22.05 12.93 9.88
N SER A 187 -22.67 13.81 10.67
CA SER A 187 -24.12 13.87 10.92
C SER A 187 -24.94 14.03 9.63
N ARG A 188 -24.39 14.68 8.61
CA ARG A 188 -25.02 14.84 7.27
C ARG A 188 -24.91 13.59 6.41
N LYS A 189 -23.92 12.74 6.69
CA LYS A 189 -23.66 11.51 5.94
C LYS A 189 -24.34 10.30 6.56
N ALA A 190 -24.15 10.09 7.87
CA ALA A 190 -24.54 8.88 8.56
C ALA A 190 -25.58 9.13 9.67
N SER A 191 -26.14 8.05 10.21
CA SER A 191 -27.02 8.10 11.39
C SER A 191 -26.25 7.84 12.68
N ARG A 192 -26.76 8.37 13.80
CA ARG A 192 -26.23 8.07 15.15
C ARG A 192 -26.15 6.57 15.42
N LYS A 193 -27.24 5.84 15.13
CA LYS A 193 -27.31 4.38 15.23
C LYS A 193 -26.19 3.69 14.45
N TRP A 194 -25.91 4.14 13.23
CA TRP A 194 -24.80 3.61 12.45
C TRP A 194 -23.44 3.92 13.09
N LEU A 195 -23.25 5.15 13.58
CA LEU A 195 -22.00 5.57 14.25
C LEU A 195 -21.71 4.74 15.50
N ILE A 196 -22.71 4.49 16.35
CA ILE A 196 -22.55 3.64 17.54
C ILE A 196 -22.11 2.22 17.13
N GLY A 197 -22.77 1.63 16.12
CA GLY A 197 -22.38 0.32 15.60
C GLY A 197 -20.96 0.31 15.05
N TRP A 198 -20.57 1.35 14.31
CA TRP A 198 -19.23 1.52 13.77
C TRP A 198 -18.17 1.69 14.87
N LEU A 199 -18.42 2.49 15.89
CA LEU A 199 -17.51 2.72 17.02
C LEU A 199 -17.31 1.46 17.88
N LYS A 200 -18.36 0.62 18.02
CA LYS A 200 -18.27 -0.67 18.72
C LYS A 200 -17.35 -1.65 18.00
N ASN A 201 -17.58 -1.86 16.70
CA ASN A 201 -16.76 -2.76 15.90
C ASN A 201 -16.89 -2.45 14.39
N PRO A 202 -15.93 -1.73 13.79
CA PRO A 202 -15.96 -1.39 12.36
C PRO A 202 -16.00 -2.61 11.44
N LYS A 203 -15.39 -3.73 11.86
CA LYS A 203 -15.27 -4.96 11.04
C LYS A 203 -16.61 -5.66 10.82
N ASP A 204 -17.62 -5.41 11.66
CA ASP A 204 -18.97 -5.94 11.49
C ASP A 204 -19.67 -5.34 10.25
N TYR A 205 -19.35 -4.09 9.93
CA TYR A 205 -19.84 -3.42 8.72
C TYR A 205 -18.90 -3.64 7.53
N LEU A 206 -17.60 -3.39 7.72
CA LEU A 206 -16.58 -3.48 6.67
C LEU A 206 -15.47 -4.45 7.12
N PRO A 207 -15.41 -5.70 6.64
CA PRO A 207 -14.47 -6.72 7.13
C PRO A 207 -13.00 -6.29 7.11
N ASN A 208 -12.61 -5.51 6.11
CA ASN A 208 -11.24 -4.98 5.93
C ASN A 208 -11.08 -3.56 6.51
N ALA A 209 -11.93 -3.15 7.47
CA ALA A 209 -11.81 -1.85 8.11
C ALA A 209 -10.45 -1.66 8.78
N LYS A 210 -9.82 -0.53 8.50
CA LYS A 210 -8.56 -0.07 9.11
C LYS A 210 -8.75 0.69 10.41
N MET A 211 -9.96 1.19 10.67
CA MET A 211 -10.27 1.82 11.94
C MET A 211 -10.19 0.75 13.04
N PRO A 212 -9.35 0.94 14.07
CA PRO A 212 -9.16 -0.05 15.10
C PRO A 212 -10.31 -0.02 16.11
N VAL A 213 -10.38 -1.05 16.96
CA VAL A 213 -11.39 -1.18 18.02
C VAL A 213 -10.86 -0.54 19.31
N PHE A 214 -11.65 0.36 19.89
CA PHE A 214 -11.39 0.96 21.19
C PHE A 214 -12.27 0.26 22.24
N LYS A 215 -11.68 -0.35 23.27
CA LYS A 215 -12.41 -1.02 24.35
C LYS A 215 -13.08 0.00 25.28
N LEU A 216 -14.19 0.57 24.83
CA LEU A 216 -15.00 1.56 25.55
C LEU A 216 -16.33 0.95 26.01
N SER A 217 -16.91 1.51 27.07
CA SER A 217 -18.28 1.17 27.47
C SER A 217 -19.30 1.73 26.49
N ASP A 218 -20.48 1.11 26.43
CA ASP A 218 -21.60 1.55 25.58
C ASP A 218 -21.99 3.02 25.83
N GLU A 219 -21.94 3.45 27.09
CA GLU A 219 -22.17 4.83 27.50
C GLU A 219 -21.14 5.80 26.88
N LYS A 220 -19.85 5.48 26.98
CA LYS A 220 -18.77 6.30 26.39
C LYS A 220 -18.89 6.36 24.87
N ILE A 221 -19.28 5.27 24.22
CA ILE A 221 -19.54 5.23 22.78
C ILE A 221 -20.72 6.14 22.43
N GLY A 222 -21.77 6.14 23.25
CA GLY A 222 -22.91 7.05 23.14
C GLY A 222 -22.46 8.51 23.13
N TYR A 223 -21.65 8.92 24.11
CA TYR A 223 -21.14 10.30 24.21
C TYR A 223 -20.30 10.72 22.99
N ILE A 224 -19.42 9.84 22.50
CA ILE A 224 -18.67 10.11 21.26
C ILE A 224 -19.63 10.31 20.08
N ALA A 225 -20.64 9.44 19.95
CA ALA A 225 -21.62 9.54 18.89
C ALA A 225 -22.43 10.85 19.00
N ASP A 226 -22.79 11.28 20.20
CA ASP A 226 -23.52 12.52 20.45
C ASP A 226 -22.71 13.73 20.00
N TYR A 227 -21.44 13.80 20.41
CA TYR A 227 -20.52 14.84 19.99
C TYR A 227 -20.31 14.87 18.47
N LEU A 228 -20.11 13.72 17.82
CA LEU A 228 -19.95 13.66 16.37
C LEU A 228 -21.24 13.96 15.59
N MET A 229 -22.40 13.80 16.23
CA MET A 229 -23.70 14.11 15.63
C MET A 229 -24.09 15.57 15.81
N GLU A 230 -23.47 16.29 16.74
CA GLU A 230 -23.62 17.74 16.88
C GLU A 230 -23.19 18.42 15.58
N GLU A 231 -24.12 19.13 14.92
CA GLU A 231 -23.84 19.86 13.69
C GLU A 231 -23.00 21.10 13.99
N VAL A 232 -21.70 20.91 14.17
CA VAL A 232 -20.81 22.06 14.23
C VAL A 232 -20.38 22.43 12.82
N VAL A 233 -20.92 23.54 12.32
CA VAL A 233 -20.61 24.14 11.02
C VAL A 233 -19.18 24.68 11.05
N PHE A 234 -18.18 23.79 10.95
CA PHE A 234 -16.76 24.15 11.00
C PHE A 234 -16.10 24.28 9.63
N SER A 235 -16.81 24.83 8.65
CA SER A 235 -16.21 25.15 7.35
C SER A 235 -16.99 26.26 6.65
N GLU A 236 -16.31 27.36 6.34
CA GLU A 236 -16.86 28.45 5.53
C GLU A 236 -17.30 27.99 4.12
N ASN A 237 -16.82 26.83 3.66
CA ASN A 237 -17.17 26.25 2.36
C ASN A 237 -18.55 25.58 2.33
N PHE A 238 -19.27 25.54 3.46
CA PHE A 238 -20.60 24.93 3.57
C PHE A 238 -21.68 25.91 4.07
N LYS A 239 -21.52 27.21 3.82
CA LYS A 239 -22.49 28.24 4.26
C LYS A 239 -23.90 28.05 3.70
N ASN A 240 -24.11 27.23 2.66
CA ASN A 240 -25.43 26.86 2.14
C ASN A 240 -25.40 25.43 1.59
N PRO A 241 -25.66 24.39 2.39
CA PRO A 241 -25.83 23.05 1.84
C PRO A 241 -27.06 23.06 0.93
N PRO A 242 -26.98 22.53 -0.30
CA PRO A 242 -28.13 22.62 -1.18
C PRO A 242 -29.29 21.81 -0.60
N SER A 243 -30.51 22.35 -0.69
CA SER A 243 -31.72 21.66 -0.25
C SER A 243 -31.93 20.45 -1.15
N PHE A 244 -32.00 19.27 -0.55
CA PHE A 244 -32.29 18.06 -1.31
C PHE A 244 -33.80 17.85 -1.40
N PRO A 245 -34.36 17.61 -2.60
CA PRO A 245 -35.73 17.14 -2.70
C PRO A 245 -35.87 15.82 -1.94
N SER A 246 -36.94 15.64 -1.16
CA SER A 246 -37.20 14.32 -0.55
C SER A 246 -37.32 13.29 -1.67
N LEU A 247 -36.35 12.39 -1.80
CA LEU A 247 -36.51 11.24 -2.68
C LEU A 247 -37.56 10.34 -2.04
N ALA A 248 -38.66 10.07 -2.76
CA ALA A 248 -39.74 9.22 -2.25
C ALA A 248 -39.14 7.93 -1.66
N LYS A 249 -39.59 7.53 -0.45
CA LYS A 249 -39.10 6.37 0.33
C LYS A 249 -39.05 5.03 -0.44
N ARG A 250 -39.57 4.98 -1.67
CA ARG A 250 -39.47 3.88 -2.63
C ARG A 250 -39.25 4.44 -4.04
N SER A 251 -38.06 4.28 -4.60
CA SER A 251 -37.88 4.31 -6.06
C SER A 251 -38.47 3.02 -6.65
N LYS A 252 -39.46 3.13 -7.55
CA LYS A 252 -40.03 1.96 -8.26
C LYS A 252 -39.08 1.49 -9.39
N GLY A 253 -38.96 0.16 -9.53
CA GLY A 253 -38.33 -0.62 -10.61
C GLY A 253 -37.33 0.10 -11.51
N ARG A 254 -37.83 0.87 -12.48
CA ARG A 254 -37.05 1.52 -13.55
C ARG A 254 -35.79 2.24 -13.08
N LEU A 255 -35.85 3.04 -12.00
CA LEU A 255 -34.67 3.77 -11.51
C LEU A 255 -33.62 2.86 -10.88
N LEU A 256 -34.05 1.76 -10.25
CA LEU A 256 -33.14 0.78 -9.64
C LEU A 256 -32.44 -0.03 -10.73
N ASP A 257 -33.19 -0.46 -11.75
CA ASP A 257 -32.64 -1.21 -12.88
C ASP A 257 -31.66 -0.36 -13.70
N GLU A 258 -32.04 0.90 -13.97
CA GLU A 258 -31.15 1.88 -14.61
C GLU A 258 -29.89 2.14 -13.78
N GLY A 259 -30.03 2.40 -12.48
CA GLY A 259 -28.90 2.63 -11.58
C GLY A 259 -27.93 1.45 -11.53
N LYS A 260 -28.46 0.22 -11.53
CA LYS A 260 -27.66 -1.02 -11.55
C LYS A 260 -26.86 -1.16 -12.85
N ILE A 261 -27.47 -0.83 -13.99
CA ILE A 261 -26.79 -0.82 -15.29
C ILE A 261 -25.69 0.24 -15.29
N LEU A 262 -25.99 1.46 -14.82
CA LEU A 262 -25.04 2.58 -14.78
C LEU A 262 -23.82 2.28 -13.90
N VAL A 263 -24.00 1.68 -12.73
CA VAL A 263 -22.88 1.27 -11.86
C VAL A 263 -21.91 0.34 -12.58
N SER A 264 -22.42 -0.52 -13.48
CA SER A 264 -21.60 -1.45 -14.25
C SER A 264 -20.96 -0.77 -15.46
N SER A 265 -21.69 0.07 -16.19
CA SER A 265 -21.22 0.70 -17.43
C SER A 265 -20.31 1.92 -17.22
N LEU A 266 -20.40 2.57 -16.05
CA LEU A 266 -19.55 3.71 -15.69
C LEU A 266 -18.25 3.29 -14.98
N GLY A 267 -18.00 1.99 -14.84
CA GLY A 267 -16.76 1.47 -14.27
C GLY A 267 -16.63 1.62 -12.75
N CYS A 268 -17.73 1.82 -12.01
CA CYS A 268 -17.68 1.94 -10.55
C CYS A 268 -17.02 0.72 -9.89
N LEU A 269 -17.23 -0.48 -10.46
CA LEU A 269 -16.62 -1.74 -10.02
C LEU A 269 -15.11 -1.83 -10.28
N GLY A 270 -14.53 -0.91 -11.06
CA GLY A 270 -13.06 -0.80 -11.23
C GLY A 270 -12.36 -0.31 -9.96
N CYS A 271 -13.08 0.37 -9.07
CA CYS A 271 -12.60 0.80 -7.75
C CYS A 271 -13.37 0.18 -6.58
N HIS A 272 -14.70 0.07 -6.68
CA HIS A 272 -15.56 -0.37 -5.60
C HIS A 272 -15.91 -1.85 -5.69
N MET A 273 -16.18 -2.44 -4.53
CA MET A 273 -16.73 -3.77 -4.42
C MET A 273 -18.24 -3.73 -4.11
N ILE A 274 -19.03 -4.57 -4.77
CA ILE A 274 -20.44 -4.84 -4.48
C ILE A 274 -20.66 -6.34 -4.49
N ASN A 275 -21.12 -6.90 -3.38
CA ASN A 275 -21.36 -8.33 -3.18
C ASN A 275 -20.18 -9.19 -3.64
N LYS A 276 -18.97 -8.81 -3.21
CA LYS A 276 -17.68 -9.44 -3.57
C LYS A 276 -17.29 -9.34 -5.06
N LYS A 277 -17.98 -8.52 -5.85
CA LYS A 277 -17.64 -8.23 -7.25
C LYS A 277 -17.03 -6.84 -7.39
N GLY A 278 -16.06 -6.68 -8.28
CA GLY A 278 -15.31 -5.45 -8.46
C GLY A 278 -13.95 -5.49 -7.75
N SER A 279 -13.23 -4.36 -7.78
CA SER A 279 -11.94 -4.25 -7.09
C SER A 279 -12.12 -3.82 -5.63
N GLY A 280 -11.19 -4.23 -4.77
CA GLY A 280 -11.17 -3.86 -3.36
C GLY A 280 -10.37 -2.58 -3.06
N PHE A 281 -10.14 -1.72 -4.06
CA PHE A 281 -9.33 -0.52 -3.92
C PHE A 281 -10.05 0.57 -3.09
N ALA A 282 -11.30 0.85 -3.44
CA ALA A 282 -12.17 1.78 -2.74
C ALA A 282 -13.11 1.05 -1.75
N PRO A 283 -13.81 1.76 -0.86
CA PRO A 283 -14.69 1.12 0.12
C PRO A 283 -15.71 0.20 -0.52
N ASP A 284 -15.95 -0.95 0.13
CA ASP A 284 -17.06 -1.85 -0.20
C ASP A 284 -18.40 -1.12 0.00
N ILE A 285 -19.22 -1.08 -1.04
CA ILE A 285 -20.53 -0.41 -1.05
C ILE A 285 -21.71 -1.39 -1.10
N SER A 286 -21.47 -2.68 -0.83
CA SER A 286 -22.50 -3.74 -0.78
C SER A 286 -23.67 -3.43 0.17
N PHE A 287 -23.41 -2.62 1.20
CA PHE A 287 -24.40 -2.25 2.22
C PHE A 287 -24.42 -0.74 2.48
N ILE A 288 -24.04 0.07 1.48
CA ILE A 288 -23.89 1.51 1.65
C ILE A 288 -25.18 2.18 2.13
N GLY A 289 -26.36 1.66 1.76
CA GLY A 289 -27.66 2.15 2.21
C GLY A 289 -27.93 2.02 3.72
N ASP A 290 -27.17 1.18 4.44
CA ASP A 290 -27.24 1.12 5.91
C ASP A 290 -26.48 2.28 6.58
N LYS A 291 -25.53 2.88 5.85
CA LYS A 291 -24.64 3.93 6.34
C LYS A 291 -25.15 5.31 5.99
N VAL A 292 -25.50 5.53 4.73
CA VAL A 292 -25.63 6.88 4.18
C VAL A 292 -27.06 7.36 4.03
N LYS A 293 -27.27 8.67 4.12
CA LYS A 293 -28.53 9.33 3.74
C LYS A 293 -28.64 9.42 2.19
N PRO A 294 -29.84 9.25 1.60
CA PRO A 294 -30.01 9.27 0.14
C PRO A 294 -29.66 10.61 -0.49
N GLU A 295 -29.89 11.70 0.25
CA GLU A 295 -29.47 13.05 -0.09
C GLU A 295 -27.94 13.10 -0.24
N TRP A 296 -27.21 12.67 0.79
CA TRP A 296 -25.74 12.68 0.78
C TRP A 296 -25.17 11.94 -0.44
N LEU A 297 -25.75 10.79 -0.84
CA LEU A 297 -25.32 10.06 -2.03
C LEU A 297 -25.41 10.90 -3.30
N PHE A 298 -26.51 11.61 -3.51
CA PHE A 298 -26.71 12.40 -4.71
C PHE A 298 -25.63 13.50 -4.85
N TYR A 299 -25.37 14.31 -3.81
CA TYR A 299 -24.33 15.34 -3.91
C TYR A 299 -22.92 14.78 -3.89
N PHE A 300 -22.68 13.70 -3.15
CA PHE A 300 -21.36 13.06 -3.16
C PHE A 300 -21.02 12.54 -4.56
N LEU A 301 -21.96 11.88 -5.25
CA LEU A 301 -21.76 11.42 -6.63
C LEU A 301 -21.60 12.57 -7.62
N LYS A 302 -22.26 13.71 -7.38
CA LYS A 302 -22.17 14.90 -8.24
C LYS A 302 -20.82 15.61 -8.11
N LYS A 303 -20.32 15.79 -6.88
CA LYS A 303 -19.07 16.50 -6.60
C LYS A 303 -18.38 15.93 -5.35
N PRO A 304 -17.70 14.76 -5.44
CA PRO A 304 -17.15 14.06 -4.27
C PRO A 304 -16.20 14.94 -3.44
N ARG A 305 -15.37 15.74 -4.11
CA ARG A 305 -14.37 16.62 -3.46
C ARG A 305 -14.95 17.81 -2.73
N SER A 306 -16.22 18.15 -2.97
CA SER A 306 -16.90 19.17 -2.17
C SER A 306 -17.07 18.71 -0.72
N TYR A 307 -17.23 17.40 -0.49
CA TYR A 307 -17.34 16.82 0.86
C TYR A 307 -15.98 16.76 1.57
N ASP A 308 -14.94 16.35 0.85
CA ASP A 308 -13.55 16.32 1.34
C ASP A 308 -12.60 16.50 0.15
N ALA A 309 -11.79 17.57 0.18
CA ALA A 309 -10.86 17.91 -0.90
C ALA A 309 -9.83 16.79 -1.19
N LYS A 310 -9.55 15.92 -0.22
CA LYS A 310 -8.63 14.77 -0.34
C LYS A 310 -9.29 13.55 -1.00
N THR A 311 -10.58 13.63 -1.34
CA THR A 311 -11.31 12.51 -1.94
C THR A 311 -10.68 12.10 -3.28
N THR A 312 -10.28 10.83 -3.36
CA THR A 312 -9.72 10.20 -4.57
C THR A 312 -10.78 9.86 -5.62
N MET A 313 -12.04 9.64 -5.19
CA MET A 313 -13.15 9.36 -6.12
C MET A 313 -13.26 10.51 -7.13
N PRO A 314 -13.10 10.24 -8.43
CA PRO A 314 -13.11 11.28 -9.44
C PRO A 314 -14.54 11.74 -9.76
N GLU A 315 -14.66 12.86 -10.47
CA GLU A 315 -15.93 13.30 -11.04
C GLU A 315 -16.21 12.48 -12.31
N LEU A 316 -17.34 11.75 -12.34
CA LEU A 316 -17.65 10.77 -13.40
C LEU A 316 -18.45 11.35 -14.58
N ASN A 317 -18.49 12.68 -14.78
CA ASN A 317 -19.19 13.36 -15.88
C ASN A 317 -20.63 12.84 -16.15
N MET A 318 -21.40 12.59 -15.08
CA MET A 318 -22.76 12.05 -15.14
C MET A 318 -23.81 13.17 -15.14
N SER A 319 -24.94 12.93 -15.82
CA SER A 319 -26.11 13.80 -15.72
C SER A 319 -26.83 13.68 -14.38
N ASP A 320 -27.59 14.70 -13.97
CA ASP A 320 -28.40 14.66 -12.74
C ASP A 320 -29.42 13.51 -12.73
N GLY A 321 -29.86 13.04 -13.90
CA GLY A 321 -30.73 11.87 -14.04
C GLY A 321 -30.01 10.56 -13.70
N GLU A 322 -28.82 10.37 -14.26
CA GLU A 322 -27.98 9.19 -13.99
C GLU A 322 -27.55 9.13 -12.52
N ILE A 323 -27.17 10.28 -11.94
CA ILE A 323 -26.82 10.38 -10.52
C ILE A 323 -28.01 9.95 -9.64
N ARG A 324 -29.24 10.38 -9.98
CA ARG A 324 -30.46 9.96 -9.27
C ARG A 324 -30.68 8.46 -9.31
N SER A 325 -30.54 7.83 -10.48
CA SER A 325 -30.72 6.39 -10.64
C SER A 325 -29.64 5.60 -9.88
N ILE A 326 -28.37 6.03 -9.93
CA ILE A 326 -27.28 5.41 -9.16
C ILE A 326 -27.51 5.57 -7.66
N ALA A 327 -27.84 6.77 -7.18
CA ALA A 327 -28.10 7.03 -5.77
C ALA A 327 -29.26 6.16 -5.24
N ALA A 328 -30.34 6.01 -6.02
CA ALA A 328 -31.46 5.14 -5.68
C ALA A 328 -31.03 3.67 -5.55
N TYR A 329 -30.27 3.17 -6.54
CA TYR A 329 -29.74 1.80 -6.50
C TYR A 329 -28.81 1.58 -5.29
N LEU A 330 -27.82 2.46 -5.08
CA LEU A 330 -26.88 2.35 -3.95
C LEU A 330 -27.60 2.42 -2.60
N PHE A 331 -28.59 3.30 -2.46
CA PHE A 331 -29.38 3.37 -1.22
C PHE A 331 -30.22 2.12 -0.96
N SER A 332 -30.60 1.37 -2.00
CA SER A 332 -31.30 0.09 -1.87
C SER A 332 -30.40 -1.03 -1.33
N LEU A 333 -29.08 -0.87 -1.41
CA LEU A 333 -28.10 -1.84 -0.94
C LEU A 333 -27.98 -1.80 0.60
N LYS A 334 -28.76 -2.64 1.28
CA LYS A 334 -28.83 -2.75 2.74
C LYS A 334 -28.65 -4.19 3.18
N LYS A 335 -28.10 -4.43 4.37
CA LYS A 335 -28.15 -5.77 4.99
C LYS A 335 -29.61 -6.11 5.24
N ASN A 336 -30.03 -7.27 4.73
CA ASN A 336 -31.38 -7.78 4.93
C ASN A 336 -31.65 -7.89 6.45
N LYS A 337 -32.56 -7.08 7.02
CA LYS A 337 -32.86 -7.10 8.46
C LYS A 337 -34.34 -7.40 8.73
N LYS A 338 -34.62 -8.66 9.08
CA LYS A 338 -35.62 -9.01 10.09
C LYS A 338 -35.07 -8.60 11.47
N SER A 339 -35.16 -7.32 11.82
CA SER A 339 -35.06 -6.87 13.22
C SER A 339 -35.54 -5.42 13.29
N ARG A 340 -36.84 -5.28 13.55
CA ARG A 340 -37.47 -4.03 13.98
C ARG A 340 -37.43 -4.00 15.51
N VAL A 341 -36.35 -3.49 16.07
CA VAL A 341 -36.44 -2.77 17.33
C VAL A 341 -35.84 -1.39 17.05
N GLU A 342 -36.73 -0.42 16.85
CA GLU A 342 -36.38 0.99 16.94
C GLU A 342 -36.24 1.31 18.42
N LEU A 343 -35.00 1.32 18.90
CA LEU A 343 -34.69 1.98 20.16
C LEU A 343 -34.87 3.48 19.88
N ARG A 344 -35.84 4.11 20.56
CA ARG A 344 -35.97 5.57 20.60
C ARG A 344 -34.80 6.06 21.46
N GLU A 345 -33.78 6.61 20.81
CA GLU A 345 -32.62 7.17 21.50
C GLU A 345 -33.02 8.55 22.04
N PRO A 346 -32.86 8.84 23.34
CA PRO A 346 -33.13 10.17 23.88
C PRO A 346 -32.22 11.21 23.23
N GLU A 347 -32.71 12.44 23.07
CA GLU A 347 -31.88 13.55 22.61
C GLU A 347 -30.71 13.77 23.59
N PRO A 348 -29.46 13.90 23.10
CA PRO A 348 -28.31 14.03 23.98
C PRO A 348 -28.38 15.33 24.78
N SER A 349 -28.02 15.28 26.07
CA SER A 349 -27.85 16.52 26.84
C SER A 349 -26.54 17.22 26.43
N HIS A 350 -26.48 18.55 26.51
CA HIS A 350 -25.24 19.31 26.26
C HIS A 350 -24.03 18.80 27.08
N ASN A 351 -24.28 18.27 28.29
CA ASN A 351 -23.25 17.67 29.14
C ASN A 351 -22.65 16.39 28.52
N ASP A 352 -23.44 15.61 27.79
CA ASP A 352 -22.99 14.35 27.18
C ASP A 352 -22.11 14.60 25.95
N VAL A 353 -22.38 15.68 25.22
CA VAL A 353 -21.55 16.15 24.11
C VAL A 353 -20.15 16.55 24.61
N GLU A 354 -20.05 17.35 25.69
CA GLU A 354 -18.74 17.75 26.23
C GLU A 354 -17.94 16.55 26.77
N LYS A 355 -18.60 15.54 27.36
CA LYS A 355 -17.95 14.26 27.71
C LYS A 355 -17.41 13.56 26.46
N GLY A 356 -18.20 13.49 25.39
CA GLY A 356 -17.79 12.92 24.11
C GLY A 356 -16.56 13.59 23.53
N ARG A 357 -16.54 14.93 23.54
CA ARG A 357 -15.42 15.76 23.09
C ARG A 357 -14.12 15.42 23.83
N LYS A 358 -14.16 15.31 25.16
CA LYS A 358 -13.00 14.92 25.98
C LYS A 358 -12.47 13.53 25.61
N ILE A 359 -13.37 12.57 25.44
CA ILE A 359 -12.99 11.18 25.08
C ILE A 359 -12.32 11.14 23.71
N VAL A 360 -12.83 11.89 22.72
CA VAL A 360 -12.24 11.98 21.37
C VAL A 360 -10.79 12.47 21.40
N ILE A 361 -10.49 13.42 22.29
CA ILE A 361 -9.13 13.95 22.50
C ILE A 361 -8.26 12.92 23.22
N GLU A 362 -8.73 12.38 24.34
CA GLU A 362 -7.96 11.44 25.19
C GLU A 362 -7.55 10.15 24.47
N ILE A 363 -8.42 9.66 23.58
CA ILE A 363 -8.17 8.46 22.77
C ILE A 363 -7.25 8.75 21.58
N GLY A 364 -7.13 10.01 21.16
CA GLY A 364 -6.32 10.41 20.01
C GLY A 364 -7.01 10.17 18.66
N CYS A 365 -8.35 10.25 18.59
CA CYS A 365 -9.10 10.10 17.34
C CYS A 365 -8.62 11.09 16.25
N THR A 366 -8.11 12.26 16.66
CA THR A 366 -7.57 13.32 15.81
C THR A 366 -6.25 12.97 15.12
N GLY A 367 -5.59 11.88 15.56
CA GLY A 367 -4.41 11.34 14.89
C GLY A 367 -4.71 10.68 13.54
N CYS A 368 -5.95 10.23 13.35
CA CYS A 368 -6.44 9.67 12.09
C CYS A 368 -7.54 10.52 11.45
N HIS A 369 -8.41 11.15 12.22
CA HIS A 369 -9.59 11.87 11.74
C HIS A 369 -9.45 13.38 11.86
N GLU A 370 -10.00 14.09 10.87
CA GLU A 370 -10.23 15.53 10.96
C GLU A 370 -11.64 15.77 11.52
N ILE A 371 -11.74 16.36 12.71
CA ILE A 371 -13.01 16.48 13.47
C ILE A 371 -13.30 17.96 13.73
N GLU A 372 -12.37 18.66 14.37
CA GLU A 372 -12.38 20.12 14.58
C GLU A 372 -10.96 20.69 14.39
N LYS A 373 -10.78 22.00 14.65
CA LYS A 373 -9.47 22.68 14.77
C LYS A 373 -8.70 22.26 16.05
N PHE A 374 -8.82 21.02 16.50
CA PHE A 374 -7.96 20.53 17.57
C PHE A 374 -6.49 20.56 17.11
N PRO A 375 -5.56 21.01 17.99
CA PRO A 375 -4.15 20.99 17.66
C PRO A 375 -3.71 19.55 17.37
N LEU A 376 -2.87 19.41 16.36
CA LEU A 376 -2.28 18.14 15.98
C LEU A 376 -1.26 17.72 17.06
N GLY A 377 -1.61 16.77 17.92
CA GLY A 377 -0.75 16.19 18.97
C GLY A 377 -0.39 14.73 18.70
N TYR A 378 0.76 14.25 19.17
CA TYR A 378 1.07 12.82 19.24
C TYR A 378 0.64 12.30 20.61
N ASP A 379 -0.31 11.36 20.63
CA ASP A 379 -0.91 10.87 21.88
C ASP A 379 -0.33 9.50 22.32
N ALA A 380 0.74 9.05 21.66
CA ALA A 380 1.47 7.82 21.97
C ALA A 380 2.99 8.03 22.06
N PRO A 381 3.74 7.13 22.74
CA PRO A 381 5.18 7.20 22.84
C PRO A 381 5.87 7.22 21.47
N ALA A 382 7.00 7.93 21.36
CA ALA A 382 7.84 7.89 20.17
C ALA A 382 8.37 6.47 19.94
N LEU A 383 8.45 6.06 18.67
CA LEU A 383 8.99 4.76 18.27
C LEU A 383 10.46 4.82 17.87
N ASP A 384 11.10 5.99 18.06
CA ASP A 384 12.51 6.20 17.78
C ASP A 384 13.39 5.20 18.54
N GLY A 385 14.18 4.43 17.79
CA GLY A 385 15.05 3.41 18.36
C GLY A 385 14.31 2.24 19.03
N ILE A 386 13.02 2.00 18.74
CA ILE A 386 12.28 0.86 19.32
C ILE A 386 13.00 -0.48 19.05
N GLY A 387 13.68 -0.62 17.91
CA GLY A 387 14.50 -1.79 17.57
C GLY A 387 15.83 -1.91 18.33
N ASP A 388 16.24 -0.86 19.06
CA ASP A 388 17.44 -0.82 19.90
C ASP A 388 17.12 -0.96 21.40
N LYS A 389 15.83 -1.02 21.77
CA LYS A 389 15.41 -1.16 23.17
C LYS A 389 15.91 -2.46 23.78
N ARG A 390 16.53 -2.35 24.95
CA ARG A 390 16.96 -3.51 25.72
C ARG A 390 15.81 -4.07 26.55
N VAL A 391 15.89 -5.34 26.92
CA VAL A 391 14.85 -6.03 27.70
C VAL A 391 14.62 -5.37 29.06
N ASP A 392 15.66 -4.84 29.71
CA ASP A 392 15.59 -4.10 30.97
C ASP A 392 14.86 -2.76 30.87
N GLU A 393 14.69 -2.21 29.67
CA GLU A 393 13.91 -0.99 29.42
C GLU A 393 12.41 -1.28 29.20
N LEU A 394 12.01 -2.56 29.13
CA LEU A 394 10.66 -2.97 28.79
C LEU A 394 9.85 -3.31 30.03
N PHE A 395 8.65 -2.73 30.11
CA PHE A 395 7.68 -3.08 31.14
C PHE A 395 6.87 -4.31 30.71
N PHE A 396 7.02 -5.42 31.45
CA PHE A 396 6.27 -6.67 31.23
C PHE A 396 5.02 -6.80 32.11
N GLY A 397 4.71 -5.81 32.95
CA GLY A 397 3.53 -5.83 33.84
C GLY A 397 3.48 -7.03 34.79
N ASN A 398 2.28 -7.36 35.26
CA ASN A 398 1.99 -8.58 36.03
C ASN A 398 1.73 -9.78 35.11
N ILE A 399 2.39 -9.86 33.95
CA ILE A 399 2.27 -11.03 33.07
C ILE A 399 3.07 -12.18 33.72
N THR A 400 2.48 -12.80 34.74
CA THR A 400 3.11 -13.85 35.56
C THR A 400 2.82 -15.26 35.06
N ASP A 401 1.75 -15.44 34.27
CA ASP A 401 1.15 -16.77 34.20
C ASP A 401 1.67 -17.65 33.06
N ASN A 402 2.37 -17.10 32.05
CA ASN A 402 2.67 -17.87 30.82
C ASN A 402 3.90 -17.39 30.01
N ILE A 403 4.82 -16.60 30.58
CA ILE A 403 6.05 -16.19 29.88
C ILE A 403 7.25 -16.58 30.74
N THR A 404 7.95 -17.63 30.33
CA THR A 404 9.23 -18.02 30.94
C THR A 404 10.26 -16.89 30.77
N ASP A 405 11.27 -16.80 31.63
CA ASP A 405 12.32 -15.76 31.50
C ASP A 405 13.04 -15.80 30.14
N THR A 406 13.09 -16.98 29.49
CA THR A 406 13.62 -17.18 28.13
C THR A 406 12.73 -16.62 27.02
N GLU A 407 11.49 -16.21 27.33
CA GLU A 407 10.54 -15.59 26.41
C GLU A 407 10.44 -14.06 26.61
N LYS A 408 11.10 -13.49 27.64
CA LYS A 408 11.19 -12.03 27.85
C LYS A 408 12.20 -11.42 26.88
N THR A 409 11.76 -11.20 25.65
CA THR A 409 12.55 -10.55 24.59
C THR A 409 11.81 -9.34 24.03
N LEU A 410 12.54 -8.41 23.40
CA LEU A 410 11.94 -7.29 22.67
C LEU A 410 10.94 -7.77 21.61
N ILE A 411 11.28 -8.85 20.87
CA ILE A 411 10.42 -9.42 19.82
C ILE A 411 9.08 -9.84 20.42
N ASN A 412 9.10 -10.63 21.48
CA ASN A 412 7.88 -11.12 22.12
C ASN A 412 7.09 -9.98 22.77
N TRP A 413 7.76 -9.01 23.37
CA TRP A 413 7.12 -7.82 23.92
C TRP A 413 6.37 -7.05 22.82
N LEU A 414 7.01 -6.81 21.68
CA LEU A 414 6.40 -6.12 20.54
C LEU A 414 5.24 -6.91 19.95
N LEU A 415 5.37 -8.24 19.81
CA LEU A 415 4.28 -9.10 19.34
C LEU A 415 3.04 -8.98 20.23
N VAL A 416 3.22 -9.08 21.55
CA VAL A 416 2.11 -8.93 22.50
C VAL A 416 1.55 -7.52 22.40
N LYS A 417 2.39 -6.48 22.29
CA LYS A 417 1.94 -5.09 22.22
C LYS A 417 1.10 -4.80 20.98
N VAL A 418 1.44 -5.43 19.85
CA VAL A 418 0.72 -5.29 18.57
C VAL A 418 -0.58 -6.09 18.54
N ILE A 419 -0.61 -7.28 19.14
CA ILE A 419 -1.77 -8.19 19.10
C ILE A 419 -2.78 -7.85 20.21
N ASP A 420 -2.30 -7.65 21.43
CA ASP A 420 -3.11 -7.37 22.62
C ASP A 420 -2.46 -6.29 23.49
N PRO A 421 -2.52 -5.01 23.07
CA PRO A 421 -1.90 -3.91 23.80
C PRO A 421 -2.42 -3.74 25.24
N GLY A 422 -3.64 -4.21 25.52
CA GLY A 422 -4.26 -4.15 26.84
C GLY A 422 -3.72 -5.12 27.86
N ARG A 423 -2.94 -6.13 27.46
CA ARG A 423 -2.27 -7.04 28.40
C ARG A 423 -1.26 -6.34 29.32
N PHE A 424 -0.78 -5.16 28.93
CA PHE A 424 0.11 -4.33 29.74
C PHE A 424 -0.62 -3.28 30.57
N ALA A 425 -1.95 -3.22 30.48
CA ALA A 425 -2.72 -2.28 31.28
C ALA A 425 -2.75 -2.72 32.75
N THR A 426 -2.76 -1.75 33.64
CA THR A 426 -2.95 -1.92 35.09
C THR A 426 -3.96 -0.88 35.57
N ASP A 427 -4.39 -0.97 36.84
CA ASP A 427 -5.30 0.03 37.43
C ASP A 427 -4.74 1.47 37.36
N LYS A 428 -3.41 1.61 37.28
CA LYS A 428 -2.72 2.91 37.18
C LYS A 428 -2.24 3.23 35.76
N VAL A 429 -2.11 2.24 34.88
CA VAL A 429 -1.60 2.39 33.51
C VAL A 429 -2.67 1.93 32.54
N ILE A 430 -3.42 2.88 31.98
CA ILE A 430 -4.49 2.59 31.03
C ILE A 430 -3.88 2.41 29.63
N THR A 431 -4.26 1.35 28.91
CA THR A 431 -3.90 1.23 27.49
C THR A 431 -4.74 2.20 26.66
N ARG A 432 -4.08 3.08 25.89
CA ARG A 432 -4.73 3.92 24.87
C ARG A 432 -4.55 3.37 23.46
N MET A 433 -3.60 2.45 23.28
CA MET A 433 -3.36 1.80 22.00
C MET A 433 -4.57 0.89 21.67
N PRO A 434 -5.22 1.09 20.52
CA PRO A 434 -6.41 0.35 20.16
C PRO A 434 -6.08 -1.02 19.54
N TYR A 435 -7.11 -1.83 19.35
CA TYR A 435 -7.00 -3.17 18.80
C TYR A 435 -7.17 -3.14 17.28
N TYR A 436 -6.08 -3.40 16.55
CA TYR A 436 -6.12 -3.53 15.09
C TYR A 436 -6.54 -4.93 14.62
N ASN A 437 -6.56 -5.91 15.54
CA ASN A 437 -6.87 -7.31 15.29
C ASN A 437 -6.00 -7.89 14.16
N PHE A 438 -4.68 -7.67 14.26
CA PHE A 438 -3.71 -8.32 13.39
C PHE A 438 -3.66 -9.81 13.70
N ASP A 439 -3.63 -10.63 12.66
CA ASP A 439 -3.27 -12.03 12.84
C ASP A 439 -1.78 -12.15 13.19
N ARG A 440 -1.34 -13.37 13.54
CA ARG A 440 0.05 -13.62 13.94
C ARG A 440 1.02 -13.26 12.82
N ILE A 441 0.70 -13.57 11.56
CA ILE A 441 1.59 -13.34 10.42
C ILE A 441 1.76 -11.83 10.18
N GLN A 442 0.68 -11.06 10.25
CA GLN A 442 0.69 -9.61 10.16
C GLN A 442 1.48 -8.98 11.32
N ALA A 443 1.27 -9.47 12.54
CA ALA A 443 2.01 -8.99 13.71
C ALA A 443 3.52 -9.24 13.56
N GLU A 444 3.94 -10.42 13.11
CA GLU A 444 5.36 -10.72 12.87
C GLU A 444 5.98 -9.84 11.78
N ALA A 445 5.22 -9.52 10.73
CA ALA A 445 5.64 -8.54 9.72
C ALA A 445 5.83 -7.15 10.32
N LEU A 446 4.82 -6.66 11.04
CA LEU A 446 4.89 -5.35 11.68
C LEU A 446 6.06 -5.27 12.67
N VAL A 447 6.28 -6.30 13.47
CA VAL A 447 7.42 -6.39 14.40
C VAL A 447 8.75 -6.43 13.63
N THR A 448 8.83 -7.13 12.50
CA THR A 448 10.01 -7.10 11.63
C THR A 448 10.33 -5.67 11.16
N PHE A 449 9.32 -4.89 10.78
CA PHE A 449 9.52 -3.47 10.48
C PHE A 449 9.94 -2.67 11.71
N LEU A 450 9.27 -2.83 12.86
CA LEU A 450 9.62 -2.08 14.08
C LEU A 450 11.06 -2.37 14.56
N LEU A 451 11.55 -3.60 14.42
CA LEU A 451 12.93 -3.97 14.75
C LEU A 451 13.99 -3.29 13.86
N SER A 452 13.58 -2.77 12.70
CA SER A 452 14.46 -1.99 11.82
C SER A 452 14.61 -0.53 12.27
N VAL A 453 13.67 -0.04 13.07
CA VAL A 453 13.61 1.35 13.52
C VAL A 453 14.64 1.56 14.64
N ARG A 454 15.81 2.05 14.25
CA ARG A 454 17.02 2.17 15.08
C ARG A 454 17.57 3.58 15.07
N ASN A 455 18.32 3.92 16.11
CA ASN A 455 19.01 5.21 16.24
C ASN A 455 20.45 5.16 15.69
N ASN A 456 21.03 3.97 15.52
CA ASN A 456 22.42 3.82 15.12
C ASN A 456 22.58 3.98 13.60
N PHE A 457 23.22 5.07 13.19
CA PHE A 457 23.62 5.29 11.80
C PHE A 457 24.82 4.41 11.45
N LEU A 458 24.79 3.78 10.28
CA LEU A 458 25.94 3.07 9.74
C LEU A 458 26.81 4.01 8.90
N PRO A 459 28.14 3.78 8.84
CA PRO A 459 29.01 4.51 7.92
C PRO A 459 28.59 4.34 6.46
N VAL A 460 28.84 5.35 5.63
CA VAL A 460 28.46 5.35 4.21
C VAL A 460 28.99 4.12 3.46
N SER A 461 30.17 3.62 3.85
CA SER A 461 30.81 2.41 3.30
C SER A 461 30.03 1.10 3.50
N TYR A 462 29.05 1.10 4.41
CA TYR A 462 28.12 0.00 4.69
C TYR A 462 26.75 0.21 4.06
N THR A 463 26.47 1.41 3.53
CA THR A 463 25.14 1.76 3.02
C THR A 463 25.07 1.73 1.50
N LYS A 464 23.90 1.37 0.96
CA LYS A 464 23.61 1.43 -0.48
C LYS A 464 22.13 1.67 -0.71
N ILE A 465 21.78 2.70 -1.49
CA ILE A 465 20.40 2.92 -1.92
C ILE A 465 20.08 1.90 -3.01
N LEU A 466 19.08 1.05 -2.74
CA LEU A 466 18.59 0.04 -3.70
C LEU A 466 17.25 0.42 -4.33
N ILE A 467 16.50 1.32 -3.69
CA ILE A 467 15.25 1.87 -4.21
C ILE A 467 15.42 3.38 -4.18
N ASP A 468 15.64 3.97 -5.35
CA ASP A 468 15.70 5.41 -5.50
C ASP A 468 14.29 5.98 -5.51
N SER A 469 13.88 6.59 -4.40
CA SER A 469 12.55 7.18 -4.25
C SER A 469 12.28 8.33 -5.21
N ASP A 470 13.35 8.96 -5.70
CA ASP A 470 13.27 10.19 -6.49
C ASP A 470 13.36 9.88 -8.00
N SER A 471 13.61 8.62 -8.35
CA SER A 471 13.55 8.13 -9.72
C SER A 471 12.16 8.32 -10.35
N ALA A 472 12.15 8.56 -11.67
CA ALA A 472 10.92 8.65 -12.47
C ALA A 472 10.01 7.43 -12.27
N GLU A 473 10.62 6.23 -12.17
CA GLU A 473 9.90 4.98 -11.94
C GLU A 473 9.08 5.04 -10.66
N ILE A 474 9.72 5.34 -9.52
CA ILE A 474 9.06 5.31 -8.22
C ILE A 474 8.05 6.45 -8.10
N ARG A 475 8.40 7.67 -8.53
CA ARG A 475 7.50 8.83 -8.47
C ARG A 475 6.21 8.58 -9.24
N GLY A 476 6.30 8.17 -10.51
CA GLY A 476 5.10 7.92 -11.31
C GLY A 476 4.32 6.70 -10.84
N LYS A 477 4.99 5.61 -10.43
CA LYS A 477 4.32 4.44 -9.86
C LYS A 477 3.51 4.78 -8.61
N SER A 478 4.03 5.67 -7.75
CA SER A 478 3.28 6.16 -6.59
C SER A 478 1.99 6.88 -6.98
N VAL A 479 1.98 7.64 -8.09
CA VAL A 479 0.78 8.32 -8.57
C VAL A 479 -0.20 7.31 -9.18
N ILE A 480 0.29 6.38 -10.00
CA ILE A 480 -0.51 5.29 -10.61
C ILE A 480 -1.26 4.47 -9.56
N GLU A 481 -0.60 4.13 -8.45
CA GLU A 481 -1.21 3.39 -7.34
C GLU A 481 -2.16 4.25 -6.51
N ARG A 482 -1.82 5.51 -6.26
CA ARG A 482 -2.67 6.45 -5.49
C ARG A 482 -4.04 6.63 -6.12
N TYR A 483 -4.12 6.72 -7.45
CA TYR A 483 -5.37 6.93 -8.18
C TYR A 483 -5.93 5.64 -8.79
N ASN A 484 -5.34 4.48 -8.48
CA ASN A 484 -5.74 3.17 -8.99
C ASN A 484 -5.91 3.14 -10.52
N CYS A 485 -4.95 3.70 -11.26
CA CYS A 485 -5.04 3.72 -12.72
C CYS A 485 -5.11 2.28 -13.27
N LEU A 486 -4.47 1.32 -12.61
CA LEU A 486 -4.52 -0.12 -12.93
C LEU A 486 -5.91 -0.76 -12.74
N GLY A 487 -6.81 -0.12 -11.98
CA GLY A 487 -8.20 -0.58 -11.85
C GLY A 487 -8.97 -0.50 -13.16
N CYS A 488 -8.58 0.42 -14.04
CA CYS A 488 -9.18 0.57 -15.38
C CYS A 488 -8.21 0.18 -16.49
N HIS A 489 -6.94 0.57 -16.39
CA HIS A 489 -5.94 0.43 -17.44
C HIS A 489 -5.04 -0.78 -17.24
N ARG A 490 -4.52 -1.31 -18.35
CA ARG A 490 -3.43 -2.27 -18.33
C ARG A 490 -2.09 -1.55 -18.50
N ILE A 491 -1.08 -1.91 -17.71
CA ILE A 491 0.29 -1.40 -17.81
C ILE A 491 1.25 -2.56 -17.55
N ASN A 492 2.16 -2.83 -18.49
CA ASN A 492 3.11 -3.94 -18.44
C ASN A 492 2.42 -5.29 -18.10
N GLY A 493 1.26 -5.55 -18.72
CA GLY A 493 0.48 -6.78 -18.50
C GLY A 493 -0.35 -6.82 -17.21
N ASN A 494 -0.25 -5.84 -16.32
CA ASN A 494 -1.01 -5.77 -15.07
C ASN A 494 -2.18 -4.80 -15.17
N GLY A 495 -3.28 -5.08 -14.46
CA GLY A 495 -4.43 -4.16 -14.36
C GLY A 495 -5.68 -4.64 -15.11
N GLY A 496 -6.59 -3.71 -15.36
CA GLY A 496 -7.90 -3.93 -16.00
C GLY A 496 -7.93 -3.64 -17.49
N ASN A 497 -9.07 -3.93 -18.12
CA ASN A 497 -9.33 -3.71 -19.55
C ASN A 497 -10.52 -2.76 -19.81
N ILE A 498 -10.93 -2.00 -18.81
CA ILE A 498 -11.97 -0.95 -18.95
C ILE A 498 -11.41 0.19 -19.81
N GLY A 499 -10.19 0.62 -19.49
CA GLY A 499 -9.41 1.59 -20.25
C GLY A 499 -8.44 0.90 -21.22
N PRO A 500 -7.87 1.66 -22.18
CA PRO A 500 -6.83 1.14 -23.06
C PRO A 500 -5.57 0.75 -22.28
N ASP A 501 -4.77 -0.13 -22.88
CA ASP A 501 -3.42 -0.45 -22.42
C ASP A 501 -2.51 0.78 -22.58
N LEU A 502 -1.88 1.22 -21.48
CA LEU A 502 -1.02 2.40 -21.43
C LEU A 502 0.47 2.06 -21.47
N THR A 503 0.83 0.78 -21.65
CA THR A 503 2.23 0.32 -21.68
C THR A 503 3.10 1.10 -22.67
N ARG A 504 2.53 1.52 -23.81
CA ARG A 504 3.23 2.22 -24.89
C ARG A 504 2.77 3.66 -25.06
N GLU A 505 2.12 4.24 -24.04
CA GLU A 505 1.47 5.55 -24.18
C GLU A 505 2.47 6.67 -24.55
N ALA A 506 3.72 6.62 -24.06
CA ALA A 506 4.76 7.60 -24.43
C ALA A 506 5.29 7.45 -25.87
N LYS A 507 5.16 6.27 -26.49
CA LYS A 507 5.44 6.07 -27.92
C LYS A 507 4.31 6.57 -28.80
N LYS A 508 3.09 6.46 -28.29
CA LYS A 508 1.86 6.75 -29.00
C LYS A 508 1.52 8.24 -29.01
N SER A 509 1.49 8.84 -27.83
CA SER A 509 0.93 10.17 -27.62
C SER A 509 2.01 11.21 -27.38
N ARG A 510 1.78 12.44 -27.86
CA ARG A 510 2.64 13.59 -27.56
C ARG A 510 2.53 13.98 -26.09
N GLN A 511 3.65 14.38 -25.48
CA GLN A 511 3.68 14.72 -24.06
C GLN A 511 2.83 15.96 -23.74
N GLU A 512 2.81 16.95 -24.63
CA GLU A 512 2.03 18.19 -24.46
C GLU A 512 0.53 17.92 -24.50
N TRP A 513 0.11 17.03 -25.41
CA TRP A 513 -1.27 16.58 -25.47
C TRP A 513 -1.64 15.75 -24.23
N LEU A 514 -0.79 14.79 -23.86
CA LEU A 514 -1.04 13.92 -22.71
C LEU A 514 -1.11 14.73 -21.41
N PHE A 515 -0.25 15.73 -21.25
CA PHE A 515 -0.30 16.67 -20.13
C PHE A 515 -1.65 17.40 -20.09
N LYS A 516 -2.06 18.03 -21.19
CA LYS A 516 -3.36 18.74 -21.28
C LYS A 516 -4.55 17.82 -21.03
N PHE A 517 -4.51 16.59 -21.57
CA PHE A 517 -5.56 15.60 -21.41
C PHE A 517 -5.69 15.12 -19.95
N LEU A 518 -4.58 14.82 -19.27
CA LEU A 518 -4.58 14.41 -17.87
C LEU A 518 -4.98 15.54 -16.91
N LYS A 519 -4.74 16.80 -17.30
CA LYS A 519 -5.22 17.98 -16.56
C LYS A 519 -6.71 18.23 -16.72
N LYS A 520 -7.30 17.86 -17.86
CA LYS A 520 -8.72 18.04 -18.16
C LYS A 520 -9.17 16.99 -19.17
N THR A 521 -9.75 15.91 -18.66
CA THR A 521 -10.13 14.78 -19.50
C THR A 521 -11.39 15.09 -20.30
N TYR A 522 -11.46 14.50 -21.49
CA TYR A 522 -12.64 14.53 -22.34
C TYR A 522 -12.79 13.17 -23.04
N LYS A 523 -13.95 12.92 -23.62
CA LYS A 523 -14.22 11.65 -24.29
C LYS A 523 -13.45 11.60 -25.63
N ILE A 524 -12.61 10.59 -25.80
CA ILE A 524 -11.82 10.38 -27.04
C ILE A 524 -12.53 9.41 -28.01
N ARG A 525 -13.41 8.53 -27.53
CA ARG A 525 -14.11 7.51 -28.34
C ARG A 525 -15.62 7.68 -28.21
N PRO A 526 -16.42 7.55 -29.28
CA PRO A 526 -17.89 7.67 -29.21
C PRO A 526 -18.56 6.54 -28.40
N GLU A 527 -19.84 6.73 -28.06
CA GLU A 527 -20.69 5.62 -27.59
C GLU A 527 -20.78 4.54 -28.69
N PRO A 528 -20.87 3.24 -28.37
CA PRO A 528 -21.12 2.61 -27.07
C PRO A 528 -19.87 2.00 -26.39
N ILE A 529 -18.65 2.34 -26.84
CA ILE A 529 -17.42 1.63 -26.48
C ILE A 529 -16.95 1.95 -25.03
N LEU A 530 -17.21 3.16 -24.51
CA LEU A 530 -16.98 3.52 -23.11
C LEU A 530 -17.89 4.68 -22.70
N LYS A 531 -18.90 4.40 -21.86
CA LYS A 531 -19.89 5.42 -21.47
C LYS A 531 -19.31 6.54 -20.60
N ALA A 532 -18.41 6.22 -19.67
CA ALA A 532 -17.87 7.19 -18.70
C ALA A 532 -16.75 8.09 -19.23
N GLY A 533 -16.04 7.71 -20.30
CA GLY A 533 -14.75 8.34 -20.64
C GLY A 533 -13.68 8.13 -19.54
N MET A 534 -12.54 8.81 -19.65
CA MET A 534 -11.56 8.85 -18.56
C MET A 534 -12.01 9.87 -17.51
N PRO A 535 -12.13 9.50 -16.21
CA PRO A 535 -12.54 10.43 -15.17
C PRO A 535 -11.51 11.54 -14.93
N ASP A 536 -11.97 12.70 -14.46
CA ASP A 536 -11.09 13.80 -14.06
C ASP A 536 -10.59 13.60 -12.60
N PHE A 537 -9.31 13.29 -12.47
CA PHE A 537 -8.63 13.12 -11.18
C PHE A 537 -8.04 14.44 -10.64
N ASN A 538 -8.21 15.59 -11.31
CA ASN A 538 -7.70 16.92 -10.93
C ASN A 538 -6.24 16.86 -10.46
N LEU A 539 -5.41 16.20 -11.27
CA LEU A 539 -4.00 15.97 -10.96
C LEU A 539 -3.23 17.29 -10.91
N SER A 540 -2.32 17.41 -9.95
CA SER A 540 -1.34 18.51 -9.94
C SER A 540 -0.34 18.37 -11.09
N ASP A 541 0.33 19.46 -11.45
CA ASP A 541 1.29 19.45 -12.56
C ASP A 541 2.46 18.50 -12.29
N ALA A 542 2.88 18.40 -11.02
CA ALA A 542 3.89 17.44 -10.58
C ALA A 542 3.43 15.98 -10.72
N GLU A 543 2.16 15.68 -10.41
CA GLU A 543 1.60 14.34 -10.58
C GLU A 543 1.47 13.97 -12.07
N VAL A 544 1.03 14.91 -12.91
CA VAL A 544 0.95 14.69 -14.37
C VAL A 544 2.34 14.44 -14.95
N ASN A 545 3.34 15.25 -14.57
CA ASN A 545 4.72 15.05 -15.01
C ASN A 545 5.27 13.71 -14.54
N ALA A 546 5.02 13.30 -13.29
CA ALA A 546 5.44 12.00 -12.79
C ALA A 546 4.82 10.83 -13.58
N ILE A 547 3.56 10.93 -14.00
CA ILE A 547 2.92 9.92 -14.86
C ILE A 547 3.59 9.88 -16.24
N ILE A 548 3.84 11.04 -16.85
CA ILE A 548 4.48 11.13 -18.17
C ILE A 548 5.91 10.58 -18.13
N GLU A 549 6.69 10.96 -17.11
CA GLU A 549 8.04 10.43 -16.86
C GLU A 549 8.01 8.90 -16.73
N TYR A 550 7.05 8.35 -15.98
CA TYR A 550 6.90 6.91 -15.82
C TYR A 550 6.54 6.21 -17.13
N PHE A 551 5.60 6.75 -17.91
CA PHE A 551 5.28 6.18 -19.24
C PHE A 551 6.46 6.25 -20.20
N THR A 552 7.27 7.32 -20.13
CA THR A 552 8.49 7.48 -20.92
C THR A 552 9.53 6.43 -20.52
N PHE A 553 9.72 6.25 -19.20
CA PHE A 553 10.62 5.24 -18.64
C PHE A 553 10.23 3.81 -19.06
N ILE A 554 8.97 3.39 -18.88
CA ILE A 554 8.55 2.02 -19.24
C ILE A 554 8.54 1.79 -20.76
N ALA A 555 8.39 2.86 -21.56
CA ALA A 555 8.47 2.77 -23.01
C ALA A 555 9.93 2.70 -23.52
N GLY A 556 10.92 3.00 -22.67
CA GLY A 556 12.33 3.10 -23.04
C GLY A 556 12.64 4.35 -23.89
N GLU A 557 11.87 5.42 -23.71
CA GLU A 557 12.03 6.69 -24.44
C GLU A 557 12.89 7.68 -23.63
N ALA A 558 13.45 8.69 -24.30
CA ALA A 558 14.21 9.76 -23.64
C ALA A 558 13.29 10.79 -22.96
N TYR A 559 13.72 11.34 -21.82
CA TYR A 559 13.04 12.41 -21.09
C TYR A 559 14.00 13.57 -20.75
N PRO A 560 13.64 14.85 -20.97
CA PRO A 560 12.45 15.31 -21.69
C PRO A 560 12.46 14.85 -23.15
N TYR A 561 11.29 14.74 -23.77
CA TYR A 561 11.17 14.23 -25.14
C TYR A 561 11.68 15.25 -26.17
N ASN A 562 12.26 14.77 -27.27
CA ASN A 562 12.70 15.61 -28.38
C ASN A 562 11.48 16.04 -29.20
N ALA A 563 11.17 17.33 -29.24
CA ALA A 563 10.06 17.84 -30.04
C ALA A 563 10.17 17.38 -31.50
N GLU A 564 9.09 16.80 -32.02
CA GLU A 564 9.02 16.38 -33.42
C GLU A 564 9.04 17.63 -34.32
N LEU A 565 9.99 17.67 -35.25
CA LEU A 565 10.12 18.76 -36.21
C LEU A 565 9.07 18.64 -37.31
N ASN A 566 8.66 19.79 -37.86
CA ASN A 566 7.77 19.79 -39.03
C ASN A 566 8.46 19.18 -40.24
N LYS A 567 7.77 18.26 -40.93
CA LYS A 567 8.18 17.77 -42.25
C LYS A 567 7.68 18.71 -43.34
N GLU A 568 8.53 19.07 -44.29
CA GLU A 568 8.08 19.74 -45.52
C GLU A 568 7.47 18.71 -46.48
N VAL A 569 6.27 18.99 -47.00
CA VAL A 569 5.57 18.11 -47.96
C VAL A 569 4.94 18.92 -49.09
N HIS A 570 4.67 18.27 -50.21
CA HIS A 570 3.95 18.88 -51.33
C HIS A 570 2.44 18.86 -51.10
N ALA A 571 1.73 19.84 -51.66
CA ALA A 571 0.27 19.95 -51.53
C ALA A 571 -0.44 18.76 -52.18
N GLU A 572 0.14 18.26 -53.27
CA GLU A 572 -0.30 17.10 -54.02
C GLU A 572 -0.30 15.83 -53.14
N ASP A 573 0.74 15.62 -52.32
CA ASP A 573 0.85 14.45 -51.44
C ASP A 573 -0.25 14.43 -50.37
N ILE A 574 -0.64 15.61 -49.84
CA ILE A 574 -1.73 15.73 -48.87
C ILE A 574 -3.07 15.40 -49.53
N TYR A 575 -3.29 15.91 -50.75
CA TYR A 575 -4.50 15.63 -51.52
C TYR A 575 -4.64 14.14 -51.86
N ASP A 576 -3.55 13.51 -52.29
CA ASP A 576 -3.52 12.08 -52.57
C ASP A 576 -3.75 11.27 -51.29
N GLY A 577 -3.13 11.66 -50.18
CA GLY A 577 -3.35 11.05 -48.86
C GLY A 577 -4.80 11.14 -48.37
N GLU A 578 -5.47 12.27 -48.59
CA GLU A 578 -6.89 12.45 -48.28
C GLU A 578 -7.77 11.51 -49.13
N LYS A 579 -7.52 11.41 -50.44
CA LYS A 579 -8.22 10.45 -51.31
C LYS A 579 -7.99 9.00 -50.90
N LEU A 580 -6.75 8.64 -50.55
CA LEU A 580 -6.43 7.31 -50.05
C LEU A 580 -7.24 7.00 -48.78
N TYR A 581 -7.37 7.98 -47.89
CA TYR A 581 -8.14 7.85 -46.65
C TYR A 581 -9.65 7.70 -46.89
N HIS A 582 -10.22 8.51 -47.78
CA HIS A 582 -11.68 8.54 -47.98
C HIS A 582 -12.18 7.49 -48.97
N GLU A 583 -11.46 7.27 -50.07
CA GLU A 583 -11.97 6.55 -51.25
C GLU A 583 -11.32 5.19 -51.45
N VAL A 584 -9.98 5.09 -51.32
CA VAL A 584 -9.24 3.87 -51.70
C VAL A 584 -9.20 2.84 -50.57
N PHE A 585 -8.70 3.24 -49.39
CA PHE A 585 -8.67 2.37 -48.21
C PHE A 585 -9.94 2.50 -47.37
N ALA A 586 -10.80 3.47 -47.69
CA ALA A 586 -12.08 3.73 -47.03
C ALA A 586 -11.96 3.79 -45.48
N CYS A 587 -10.86 4.37 -44.99
CA CYS A 587 -10.61 4.60 -43.56
C CYS A 587 -11.79 5.37 -42.91
N SER A 588 -12.38 6.29 -43.68
CA SER A 588 -13.55 7.08 -43.29
C SER A 588 -14.79 6.25 -42.95
N GLY A 589 -14.91 5.02 -43.46
CA GLY A 589 -16.00 4.11 -43.12
C GLY A 589 -15.99 3.65 -41.65
N CYS A 590 -14.82 3.69 -41.01
CA CYS A 590 -14.66 3.37 -39.59
C CYS A 590 -14.32 4.59 -38.74
N HIS A 591 -13.60 5.57 -39.28
CA HIS A 591 -13.02 6.69 -38.54
C HIS A 591 -13.58 8.04 -39.00
N ALA A 592 -14.12 8.81 -38.07
CA ALA A 592 -14.60 10.17 -38.34
C ALA A 592 -13.47 11.21 -38.43
N VAL A 593 -13.68 12.23 -39.27
CA VAL A 593 -12.93 13.50 -39.34
C VAL A 593 -13.94 14.65 -39.38
N ASP A 594 -13.79 15.64 -38.50
CA ASP A 594 -14.73 16.74 -38.28
C ASP A 594 -16.18 16.28 -38.12
N GLY A 595 -16.38 15.20 -37.34
CA GLY A 595 -17.69 14.58 -37.12
C GLY A 595 -18.30 13.85 -38.32
N ARG A 596 -17.57 13.69 -39.44
CA ARG A 596 -18.02 12.96 -40.64
C ARG A 596 -17.26 11.65 -40.79
N GLY A 597 -17.99 10.54 -40.96
CA GLY A 597 -17.43 9.20 -41.13
C GLY A 597 -18.04 8.20 -40.14
N GLY A 598 -17.35 7.07 -39.95
CA GLY A 598 -17.77 6.02 -39.02
C GLY A 598 -17.41 6.29 -37.56
N GLU A 599 -18.13 5.63 -36.66
CA GLU A 599 -17.94 5.72 -35.19
C GLU A 599 -17.28 4.46 -34.58
N VAL A 600 -16.87 3.51 -35.41
CA VAL A 600 -16.25 2.26 -34.95
C VAL A 600 -14.83 2.50 -34.44
N GLY A 601 -14.06 3.31 -35.17
CA GLY A 601 -12.71 3.72 -34.83
C GLY A 601 -12.69 5.03 -34.04
N PRO A 602 -11.55 5.37 -33.39
CA PRO A 602 -11.36 6.70 -32.81
C PRO A 602 -11.40 7.79 -33.89
N GLU A 603 -11.91 8.95 -33.51
CA GLU A 603 -11.92 10.14 -34.37
C GLU A 603 -10.51 10.67 -34.63
N HIS A 604 -10.24 11.12 -35.86
CA HIS A 604 -8.94 11.57 -36.33
C HIS A 604 -8.80 13.10 -36.50
N THR A 605 -9.86 13.87 -36.23
CA THR A 605 -9.88 15.34 -36.33
C THR A 605 -8.68 16.04 -35.69
N ASP A 606 -8.20 15.51 -34.56
CA ASP A 606 -7.04 16.05 -33.82
C ASP A 606 -5.90 15.02 -33.72
N ALA A 607 -5.76 14.15 -34.73
CA ALA A 607 -4.79 13.06 -34.74
C ALA A 607 -3.35 13.58 -34.61
N ALA A 608 -2.93 14.59 -35.37
CA ALA A 608 -1.58 15.14 -35.37
C ALA A 608 -1.24 15.85 -34.05
N SER A 609 -2.20 16.51 -33.41
CA SER A 609 -1.99 17.13 -32.09
C SER A 609 -1.78 16.08 -30.99
N ARG A 610 -2.33 14.88 -31.17
CA ARG A 610 -2.34 13.81 -30.16
C ARG A 610 -1.25 12.77 -30.38
N LEU A 611 -1.13 12.27 -31.60
CA LEU A 611 -0.30 11.11 -31.98
C LEU A 611 1.04 11.56 -32.54
N ARG A 612 2.06 10.74 -32.29
CA ARG A 612 3.38 10.87 -32.92
C ARG A 612 3.39 10.24 -34.31
N ARG A 613 4.19 10.78 -35.24
CA ARG A 613 4.34 10.22 -36.58
C ARG A 613 4.79 8.77 -36.54
N GLU A 614 5.83 8.44 -35.75
CA GLU A 614 6.34 7.06 -35.70
C GLU A 614 5.28 6.08 -35.20
N TRP A 615 4.37 6.52 -34.33
CA TRP A 615 3.23 5.72 -33.91
C TRP A 615 2.23 5.47 -35.04
N ILE A 616 1.86 6.51 -35.80
CA ILE A 616 0.97 6.39 -36.94
C ILE A 616 1.57 5.43 -37.97
N GLU A 617 2.86 5.61 -38.28
CA GLU A 617 3.59 4.74 -39.19
C GLU A 617 3.61 3.28 -38.73
N GLN A 618 3.91 3.03 -37.45
CA GLN A 618 3.90 1.68 -36.88
C GLN A 618 2.49 1.07 -36.93
N TRP A 619 1.47 1.87 -36.61
CA TRP A 619 0.08 1.45 -36.58
C TRP A 619 -0.45 1.11 -37.98
N LEU A 620 -0.12 1.93 -38.99
CA LEU A 620 -0.50 1.68 -40.39
C LEU A 620 0.22 0.44 -40.94
N LYS A 621 1.51 0.24 -40.64
CA LYS A 621 2.28 -0.94 -41.11
C LYS A 621 1.65 -2.26 -40.68
N ASN A 622 1.31 -2.38 -39.39
CA ASN A 622 0.64 -3.56 -38.85
C ASN A 622 0.07 -3.27 -37.44
N PRO A 623 -1.23 -2.97 -37.30
CA PRO A 623 -1.77 -2.63 -35.99
C PRO A 623 -1.80 -3.86 -35.06
N GLN A 624 -1.87 -5.08 -35.58
CA GLN A 624 -1.88 -6.33 -34.80
C GLN A 624 -0.54 -6.64 -34.12
N THR A 625 0.60 -6.12 -34.62
CA THR A 625 1.89 -6.28 -33.94
C THR A 625 2.03 -5.32 -32.75
N VAL A 626 1.23 -4.27 -32.73
CA VAL A 626 1.18 -3.30 -31.63
C VAL A 626 0.16 -3.73 -30.58
N GLN A 627 -1.03 -4.13 -31.01
CA GLN A 627 -2.10 -4.64 -30.15
C GLN A 627 -2.84 -5.78 -30.87
N THR A 628 -2.78 -6.98 -30.31
CA THR A 628 -3.25 -8.22 -30.97
C THR A 628 -4.74 -8.21 -31.30
N ASP A 629 -5.56 -7.60 -30.44
CA ASP A 629 -7.04 -7.71 -30.50
C ASP A 629 -7.70 -6.50 -31.19
N VAL A 630 -6.95 -5.75 -31.99
CA VAL A 630 -7.48 -4.59 -32.72
C VAL A 630 -8.35 -5.01 -33.90
N ARG A 631 -9.49 -4.32 -34.07
CA ARG A 631 -10.41 -4.54 -35.19
C ARG A 631 -9.95 -3.93 -36.51
N MET A 632 -8.97 -3.01 -36.47
CA MET A 632 -8.47 -2.35 -37.68
C MET A 632 -7.77 -3.39 -38.58
N PRO A 633 -8.17 -3.53 -39.86
CA PRO A 633 -7.54 -4.48 -40.78
C PRO A 633 -6.06 -4.16 -41.00
N ARG A 634 -5.28 -5.17 -41.35
CA ARG A 634 -3.93 -4.97 -41.89
C ARG A 634 -4.03 -4.63 -43.37
N PHE A 635 -3.65 -3.42 -43.73
CA PHE A 635 -3.53 -2.98 -45.12
C PHE A 635 -2.13 -3.26 -45.66
N LYS A 636 -2.02 -3.38 -46.98
CA LYS A 636 -0.73 -3.41 -47.71
C LYS A 636 -0.67 -2.15 -48.55
N PHE A 637 0.23 -1.25 -48.17
CA PHE A 637 0.48 0.01 -48.87
C PHE A 637 1.70 -0.13 -49.78
N LYS A 638 1.70 0.58 -50.90
CA LYS A 638 2.94 0.98 -51.58
C LYS A 638 3.63 2.07 -50.76
N ASP A 639 4.93 2.26 -50.96
CA ASP A 639 5.72 3.23 -50.18
C ASP A 639 5.13 4.65 -50.25
N TRP A 640 4.77 5.12 -51.46
CA TRP A 640 4.16 6.44 -51.63
C TRP A 640 2.75 6.53 -51.01
N GLU A 641 1.94 5.47 -51.04
CA GLU A 641 0.61 5.45 -50.43
C GLU A 641 0.71 5.56 -48.91
N PHE A 642 1.70 4.86 -48.34
CA PHE A 642 2.01 4.89 -46.93
C PHE A 642 2.46 6.29 -46.47
N GLU A 643 3.37 6.91 -47.23
CA GLU A 643 3.86 8.26 -46.94
C GLU A 643 2.77 9.31 -47.06
N ALA A 644 2.02 9.33 -48.17
CA ALA A 644 0.93 10.28 -48.41
C ALA A 644 -0.18 10.18 -47.35
N LEU A 645 -0.59 8.96 -46.98
CA LEU A 645 -1.59 8.74 -45.92
C LEU A 645 -1.09 9.22 -44.56
N THR A 646 0.19 8.95 -44.23
CA THR A 646 0.80 9.42 -42.99
C THR A 646 0.85 10.94 -42.96
N ASP A 647 1.29 11.58 -44.05
CA ASP A 647 1.41 13.03 -44.14
C ASP A 647 0.05 13.71 -44.05
N TYR A 648 -0.99 13.18 -44.71
CA TYR A 648 -2.37 13.64 -44.53
C TYR A 648 -2.82 13.58 -43.06
N LEU A 649 -2.64 12.45 -42.37
CA LEU A 649 -2.99 12.32 -40.95
C LEU A 649 -2.23 13.31 -40.06
N MET A 650 -0.99 13.65 -40.42
CA MET A 650 -0.16 14.64 -39.72
C MET A 650 -0.58 16.09 -39.99
N THR A 651 -1.55 16.32 -40.89
CA THR A 651 -2.24 17.61 -41.09
C THR A 651 -3.48 17.79 -40.21
N LEU A 652 -4.02 16.70 -39.64
CA LEU A 652 -5.28 16.71 -38.90
C LEU A 652 -5.08 17.16 -37.45
N GLY A 653 -5.42 18.40 -37.14
CA GLY A 653 -5.46 18.93 -35.79
C GLY A 653 -5.06 20.39 -35.68
N ARG A 654 -5.14 20.93 -34.46
CA ARG A 654 -4.71 22.31 -34.16
C ARG A 654 -3.21 22.52 -34.37
N TYR A 655 -2.41 21.52 -34.08
CA TYR A 655 -0.97 21.53 -34.35
C TYR A 655 -0.67 20.63 -35.53
N ARG A 656 -0.29 21.25 -36.66
CA ARG A 656 0.14 20.54 -37.86
C ARG A 656 1.64 20.30 -37.77
N PHE A 657 2.07 19.07 -38.03
CA PHE A 657 3.49 18.68 -38.03
C PHE A 657 4.06 18.57 -39.46
N VAL A 658 3.39 19.28 -40.36
CA VAL A 658 3.62 19.29 -41.79
C VAL A 658 3.54 20.74 -42.25
N ARG A 659 4.51 21.16 -43.05
CA ARG A 659 4.53 22.47 -43.72
C ARG A 659 4.43 22.25 -45.23
N MET A 660 3.50 22.96 -45.86
CA MET A 660 3.37 22.96 -47.32
C MET A 660 4.58 23.66 -47.93
N LYS A 661 5.28 23.02 -48.87
CA LYS A 661 6.23 23.73 -49.72
C LYS A 661 5.45 24.72 -50.59
N ASN A 662 5.85 25.99 -50.57
CA ASN A 662 5.38 26.95 -51.55
C ASN A 662 5.81 26.45 -52.94
N ARG A 663 4.89 26.47 -53.91
CA ARG A 663 5.27 26.28 -55.32
C ARG A 663 6.19 27.44 -55.70
N GLU A 664 7.43 27.13 -56.05
CA GLU A 664 8.34 28.08 -56.72
C GLU A 664 7.81 28.47 -58.10
#